data_AF-A0A376D6K7-F1
#
_entry.id   AF-A0A376D6K7-F1
#
_cell.length_a   1.000
_cell.length_b   1.000
_cell.length_c   1.000
_cell.angle_alpha   90.00
_cell.angle_beta   90.00
_cell.angle_gamma   90.00
#
_symmetry.space_group_name_H-M   'P 1'
#
loop_
_entity.id
_entity.type
_entity.pdbx_description
1 polymer ?
#
loop_
_entity_poly.entity_id
_entity_poly.type
_entity_poly.pdbx_seq_one_letter_code
_entity_poly.pdbx_strand_id
1 'polypeptide(L)'
;MMKIFPLLWAAMVLGASMPAQAESPLPLATESTTDITPVTAPPSSVSEVADVAPPTATLAASAQVAAPRMTQTLDLAQLSSEPTVLRADNPNAYMEFGVARDQLVTRAVLNLAFTPSPSLVPLISQMQLFLNDELISVIPVDKAQLGQASQLQIPIDAHYITDFNRIRLAFVGRYQPYRMCENEWHPTLWLAIGKNSSLTLETQALAVQNDLALFPRPFFDRFSKAPLTLPMVFAAQPDLAQQQAAAVLASWFGVQAQWRGQRFPVLYNQLPDRHGVVFATNSTRPDFLRDYPAVKGPTVAMISSPDNPYIKLLLILGRDDNDLMTAVRGLAQGNALLRGERVAIDQVETLAPRQPYDAPNWVPTDRPVTFAELQSYDEQLQSVGIRPAPISLTLNLPPDLFLPRNAYVDMNLKYRYTQPPFKDGSRMAVSINRQFVQAFPLLPSENEGKAVLHIPLIQGLIDKLDQVTIPAVKLGIENNLRFDFDYVVPYLTPASGECVSYQPLPNTVAIDKDSTLNLSGFRHFLAMPNLRSFANAGFPFSRLADLSQTLVVVAPKPSPIQVSTLLATLGNIGAQTGYPALAVTLSDDLSQASAQDRDILLIGRIPPTLRDADRVAQLVNATQSWLISPMNNTAPDNTIPDPAAQHPAVKTTLSAQAPLAVIVGFESPFSAQRSVVALLADDQAGYGLLNEALIDKGKTAAMYGSVAVIRSSGVNSLRVGDIYYVGHLPWWERLWYTFSSHPYILAALALLAVVLVSLVLWRVPSRLRRRRLESDERR
;
A
#
# COMPACT_ATOMS: atom_id res chain seq x y z
N MET A 1 -18.71 35.84 29.45
CA MET A 1 -19.78 36.44 30.26
C MET A 1 -20.75 35.32 30.60
N MET A 2 -20.89 35.04 31.90
CA MET A 2 -21.70 33.99 32.54
C MET A 2 -23.14 33.89 32.02
N LYS A 3 -23.69 32.67 31.94
CA LYS A 3 -24.82 32.28 32.81
C LYS A 3 -25.07 30.76 32.81
N ILE A 4 -25.06 30.25 34.02
CA ILE A 4 -25.36 28.91 34.53
C ILE A 4 -26.86 28.87 34.86
N PHE A 5 -27.53 27.72 34.69
CA PHE A 5 -28.58 27.28 35.64
C PHE A 5 -28.68 25.74 35.69
N PRO A 6 -28.89 25.11 36.87
CA PRO A 6 -28.72 23.67 37.10
C PRO A 6 -30.02 22.98 37.61
N LEU A 7 -29.85 21.73 38.07
CA LEU A 7 -30.72 20.88 38.92
C LEU A 7 -31.90 20.15 38.24
N LEU A 8 -32.34 18.95 38.62
CA LEU A 8 -31.90 17.79 39.45
C LEU A 8 -33.19 16.92 39.53
N TRP A 9 -33.14 15.59 39.41
CA TRP A 9 -33.81 14.63 40.32
C TRP A 9 -33.73 13.18 39.84
N ALA A 10 -33.56 12.31 40.83
CA ALA A 10 -33.34 10.88 40.76
C ALA A 10 -34.63 10.09 41.04
N ALA A 11 -34.65 8.80 40.64
CA ALA A 11 -35.35 7.75 41.39
C ALA A 11 -34.82 6.36 41.00
N MET A 12 -34.47 5.58 42.04
CA MET A 12 -34.13 4.16 42.06
C MET A 12 -35.32 3.24 41.75
N VAL A 13 -35.07 2.04 41.20
CA VAL A 13 -35.75 0.79 41.63
C VAL A 13 -34.75 -0.38 41.54
N LEU A 14 -34.70 -1.17 42.62
CA LEU A 14 -33.94 -2.41 42.81
C LEU A 14 -34.54 -3.60 42.03
N GLY A 15 -33.70 -4.58 41.69
CA GLY A 15 -34.13 -5.95 41.38
C GLY A 15 -32.96 -6.92 41.42
N ALA A 16 -32.83 -7.67 42.51
CA ALA A 16 -31.83 -8.70 42.74
C ALA A 16 -32.37 -10.10 42.38
N SER A 17 -31.54 -10.94 41.75
CA SER A 17 -31.57 -12.41 41.90
C SER A 17 -30.35 -13.07 41.25
N MET A 18 -29.48 -13.62 42.10
CA MET A 18 -28.48 -14.68 41.81
C MET A 18 -29.18 -16.08 41.83
N PRO A 19 -28.47 -17.23 41.76
CA PRO A 19 -27.51 -17.74 40.75
C PRO A 19 -27.81 -19.22 40.35
N ALA A 20 -27.16 -19.77 39.31
CA ALA A 20 -26.93 -21.22 39.13
C ALA A 20 -25.83 -21.42 38.05
N GLN A 21 -24.62 -21.85 38.41
CA GLN A 21 -24.12 -23.24 38.38
C GLN A 21 -24.20 -23.93 37.00
N ALA A 22 -23.04 -24.20 36.40
CA ALA A 22 -22.62 -25.55 35.97
C ALA A 22 -21.23 -25.50 35.29
N GLU A 23 -20.22 -25.94 36.04
CA GLU A 23 -18.99 -26.53 35.48
C GLU A 23 -19.31 -27.87 34.81
N SER A 24 -18.60 -28.22 33.75
CA SER A 24 -18.50 -29.59 33.26
C SER A 24 -17.09 -29.86 32.74
N PRO A 25 -16.39 -30.89 33.24
CA PRO A 25 -15.05 -31.25 32.83
C PRO A 25 -15.03 -32.26 31.67
N LEU A 26 -13.94 -32.25 30.91
CA LEU A 26 -13.57 -33.24 29.88
C LEU A 26 -13.26 -34.61 30.51
N PRO A 27 -13.65 -35.74 29.91
CA PRO A 27 -13.22 -37.06 30.35
C PRO A 27 -11.95 -37.56 29.64
N LEU A 28 -11.09 -38.19 30.44
CA LEU A 28 -9.97 -39.06 30.06
C LEU A 28 -10.45 -40.25 29.21
N ALA A 29 -9.69 -40.59 28.17
CA ALA A 29 -9.80 -41.85 27.45
C ALA A 29 -8.96 -42.94 28.14
N THR A 30 -9.61 -44.05 28.47
CA THR A 30 -9.05 -45.29 29.00
C THR A 30 -8.38 -46.12 27.90
N GLU A 31 -7.18 -46.62 28.22
CA GLU A 31 -6.52 -47.74 27.54
C GLU A 31 -7.33 -49.04 27.70
N SER A 32 -7.40 -49.82 26.62
CA SER A 32 -7.79 -51.23 26.67
C SER A 32 -6.80 -52.06 25.88
N THR A 33 -6.10 -52.90 26.63
CA THR A 33 -5.20 -53.99 26.25
C THR A 33 -5.96 -55.13 25.58
N THR A 34 -5.36 -55.74 24.55
CA THR A 34 -5.52 -57.19 24.32
C THR A 34 -4.27 -57.75 23.61
N ASP A 35 -3.59 -58.63 24.33
CA ASP A 35 -2.57 -59.60 23.89
C ASP A 35 -3.02 -60.42 22.68
N ILE A 36 -2.10 -60.70 21.73
CA ILE A 36 -1.81 -62.07 21.23
C ILE A 36 -0.33 -62.11 20.75
N THR A 37 0.46 -63.01 21.33
CA THR A 37 1.86 -63.35 20.95
C THR A 37 1.89 -64.66 20.12
N PRO A 38 3.05 -65.25 19.78
CA PRO A 38 3.86 -64.94 18.60
C PRO A 38 4.10 -66.18 17.71
N VAL A 39 4.51 -66.03 16.44
CA VAL A 39 5.13 -67.17 15.70
C VAL A 39 6.29 -66.71 14.83
N THR A 40 7.38 -67.45 15.01
CA THR A 40 8.75 -67.31 14.53
C THR A 40 8.89 -67.75 13.07
N ALA A 41 9.76 -67.08 12.32
CA ALA A 41 10.18 -67.46 10.97
C ALA A 41 11.35 -68.48 11.01
N PRO A 42 11.45 -69.36 10.01
CA PRO A 42 12.74 -69.89 9.57
C PRO A 42 13.00 -69.62 8.06
N PRO A 43 14.25 -69.78 7.58
CA PRO A 43 14.74 -69.11 6.38
C PRO A 43 14.86 -69.99 5.12
N SER A 44 14.86 -69.29 3.98
CA SER A 44 15.58 -69.50 2.70
C SER A 44 15.69 -70.89 2.06
N SER A 45 15.18 -71.02 0.83
CA SER A 45 15.84 -71.78 -0.25
C SER A 45 15.37 -71.34 -1.64
N VAL A 46 16.36 -71.14 -2.52
CA VAL A 46 16.28 -70.81 -3.95
C VAL A 46 15.70 -71.98 -4.76
N SER A 47 14.84 -71.72 -5.75
CA SER A 47 14.75 -72.51 -6.98
C SER A 47 14.13 -71.72 -8.12
N GLU A 48 14.87 -71.74 -9.21
CA GLU A 48 14.66 -71.16 -10.54
C GLU A 48 13.68 -72.00 -11.35
N VAL A 49 12.66 -71.37 -11.96
CA VAL A 49 12.06 -71.86 -13.22
C VAL A 49 11.70 -70.65 -14.07
N ALA A 50 12.27 -70.62 -15.26
CA ALA A 50 12.08 -69.62 -16.28
C ALA A 50 10.77 -69.80 -17.06
N ASP A 51 10.28 -68.65 -17.53
CA ASP A 51 9.65 -68.39 -18.82
C ASP A 51 8.19 -68.82 -19.08
N VAL A 52 7.27 -67.84 -18.93
CA VAL A 52 6.22 -67.56 -19.92
C VAL A 52 5.97 -66.05 -19.93
N ALA A 53 6.42 -65.35 -20.97
CA ALA A 53 6.01 -63.98 -21.25
C ALA A 53 4.58 -63.93 -21.84
N PRO A 54 3.76 -62.96 -21.41
CA PRO A 54 2.84 -62.29 -22.33
C PRO A 54 2.92 -60.76 -22.20
N PRO A 55 2.37 -60.05 -23.20
CA PRO A 55 3.11 -59.20 -24.11
C PRO A 55 3.58 -57.88 -23.50
N THR A 56 4.66 -57.35 -24.06
CA THR A 56 5.06 -55.94 -24.02
C THR A 56 3.90 -55.06 -24.46
N ALA A 57 3.08 -54.63 -23.51
CA ALA A 57 2.42 -53.35 -23.60
C ALA A 57 3.50 -52.30 -23.37
N THR A 58 4.05 -51.78 -24.46
CA THR A 58 4.78 -50.51 -24.47
C THR A 58 3.82 -49.45 -23.93
N LEU A 59 3.77 -49.29 -22.61
CA LEU A 59 3.38 -48.04 -21.99
C LEU A 59 4.38 -47.04 -22.54
N ALA A 60 3.95 -46.31 -23.57
CA ALA A 60 4.62 -45.10 -24.00
C ALA A 60 4.83 -44.29 -22.73
N ALA A 61 6.09 -44.23 -22.28
CA ALA A 61 6.48 -43.35 -21.22
C ALA A 61 6.12 -41.94 -21.71
N SER A 62 4.99 -41.42 -21.24
CA SER A 62 4.73 -39.99 -21.30
C SER A 62 5.97 -39.36 -20.66
N ALA A 63 6.74 -38.60 -21.43
CA ALA A 63 7.90 -37.89 -20.93
C ALA A 63 7.45 -37.12 -19.67
N GLN A 64 7.83 -37.60 -18.48
CA GLN A 64 7.50 -36.92 -17.24
C GLN A 64 8.28 -35.62 -17.29
N VAL A 65 7.57 -34.51 -17.51
CA VAL A 65 8.16 -33.17 -17.46
C VAL A 65 8.84 -33.05 -16.11
N ALA A 66 10.17 -32.89 -16.12
CA ALA A 66 10.94 -32.74 -14.90
C ALA A 66 10.45 -31.49 -14.16
N ALA A 67 10.34 -31.59 -12.83
CA ALA A 67 9.93 -30.46 -12.01
C ALA A 67 10.87 -29.27 -12.24
N PRO A 68 10.35 -28.11 -12.70
CA PRO A 68 11.14 -26.92 -12.90
C PRO A 68 11.90 -26.57 -11.62
N ARG A 69 13.19 -26.26 -11.76
CA ARG A 69 14.01 -25.73 -10.69
C ARG A 69 14.35 -24.28 -10.97
N MET A 70 14.31 -23.45 -9.94
CA MET A 70 14.61 -22.03 -10.04
C MET A 70 15.56 -21.63 -8.92
N THR A 71 16.51 -20.75 -9.25
CA THR A 71 17.34 -20.08 -8.25
C THR A 71 16.88 -18.64 -8.12
N GLN A 72 16.55 -18.23 -6.90
CA GLN A 72 16.13 -16.87 -6.57
C GLN A 72 17.13 -16.28 -5.58
N THR A 73 17.57 -15.05 -5.84
CA THR A 73 18.39 -14.27 -4.90
C THR A 73 17.55 -13.10 -4.40
N LEU A 74 17.43 -12.99 -3.08
CA LEU A 74 16.68 -11.94 -2.39
C LEU A 74 17.64 -11.01 -1.67
N ASP A 75 17.59 -9.70 -1.99
CA ASP A 75 18.42 -8.71 -1.33
C ASP A 75 17.94 -8.45 0.10
N LEU A 76 18.80 -8.61 1.10
CA LEU A 76 18.41 -8.43 2.51
C LEU A 76 17.93 -7.00 2.81
N ALA A 77 18.50 -6.00 2.13
CA ALA A 77 18.09 -4.61 2.26
C ALA A 77 16.63 -4.38 1.82
N GLN A 78 16.11 -5.18 0.89
CA GLN A 78 14.70 -5.13 0.47
C GLN A 78 13.79 -5.94 1.40
N LEU A 79 14.35 -6.91 2.14
CA LEU A 79 13.62 -7.73 3.09
C LEU A 79 13.48 -7.09 4.47
N SER A 80 14.43 -6.23 4.87
CA SER A 80 14.47 -5.54 6.17
C SER A 80 13.48 -4.38 6.26
N SER A 81 12.83 -4.24 7.41
CA SER A 81 12.00 -3.08 7.78
C SER A 81 12.77 -2.01 8.57
N GLU A 82 14.00 -2.30 9.00
CA GLU A 82 14.76 -1.55 10.01
C GLU A 82 16.19 -1.20 9.58
N PRO A 83 16.86 -0.23 10.26
CA PRO A 83 18.20 0.19 9.90
C PRO A 83 19.22 -0.96 9.93
N THR A 84 20.15 -0.91 8.98
CA THR A 84 21.15 -1.94 8.68
C THR A 84 22.31 -1.99 9.70
N VAL A 85 22.19 -1.33 10.85
CA VAL A 85 23.24 -1.26 11.89
C VAL A 85 22.67 -1.72 13.22
N LEU A 86 23.14 -2.89 13.66
CA LEU A 86 22.85 -3.43 14.97
C LEU A 86 23.69 -2.70 16.00
N ARG A 87 23.07 -2.30 17.09
CA ARG A 87 23.73 -1.65 18.23
C ARG A 87 23.26 -2.33 19.50
N ALA A 88 23.97 -2.17 20.59
CA ALA A 88 23.53 -2.86 21.81
C ALA A 88 22.17 -2.36 22.36
N ASP A 89 21.74 -1.15 22.01
CA ASP A 89 20.41 -0.61 22.33
C ASP A 89 19.30 -1.06 21.36
N ASN A 90 19.65 -1.50 20.16
CA ASN A 90 18.77 -2.23 19.23
C ASN A 90 19.57 -3.37 18.57
N PRO A 91 19.74 -4.50 19.27
CA PRO A 91 20.66 -5.55 18.83
C PRO A 91 20.07 -6.45 17.76
N ASN A 92 18.78 -6.30 17.41
CA ASN A 92 18.08 -7.19 16.51
C ASN A 92 17.79 -6.51 15.17
N ALA A 93 18.05 -7.22 14.07
CA ALA A 93 17.47 -6.90 12.76
C ALA A 93 16.55 -8.03 12.33
N TYR A 94 15.38 -7.66 11.82
CA TYR A 94 14.36 -8.57 11.34
C TYR A 94 14.22 -8.46 9.83
N MET A 95 14.16 -9.61 9.16
CA MET A 95 14.01 -9.70 7.71
C MET A 95 12.99 -10.78 7.41
N GLU A 96 12.05 -10.49 6.53
CA GLU A 96 10.94 -11.40 6.24
C GLU A 96 10.90 -11.75 4.77
N PHE A 97 10.75 -13.04 4.47
CA PHE A 97 10.60 -13.56 3.12
C PHE A 97 9.54 -14.67 3.08
N GLY A 98 8.81 -14.72 1.95
CA GLY A 98 7.85 -15.77 1.68
C GLY A 98 8.32 -16.71 0.57
N VAL A 99 7.84 -17.94 0.61
CA VAL A 99 8.00 -18.92 -0.46
C VAL A 99 6.61 -19.35 -0.91
N ALA A 100 6.41 -19.42 -2.23
CA ALA A 100 5.13 -19.80 -2.78
C ALA A 100 4.82 -21.27 -2.46
N ARG A 101 3.56 -21.61 -2.13
CA ARG A 101 3.17 -22.98 -1.73
C ARG A 101 3.34 -24.04 -2.81
N ASP A 102 3.33 -23.61 -4.07
CA ASP A 102 3.61 -24.43 -5.24
C ASP A 102 5.12 -24.61 -5.47
N GLN A 103 5.96 -24.21 -4.51
CA GLN A 103 7.41 -24.36 -4.57
C GLN A 103 7.95 -24.99 -3.29
N LEU A 104 8.90 -25.91 -3.45
CA LEU A 104 9.66 -26.51 -2.37
C LEU A 104 11.08 -25.95 -2.39
N VAL A 105 11.55 -25.38 -1.28
CA VAL A 105 12.96 -24.99 -1.17
C VAL A 105 13.81 -26.24 -1.01
N THR A 106 14.77 -26.45 -1.92
CA THR A 106 15.72 -27.56 -1.85
C THR A 106 17.06 -27.15 -1.26
N ARG A 107 17.41 -25.86 -1.36
CA ARG A 107 18.64 -25.30 -0.78
C ARG A 107 18.44 -23.83 -0.44
N ALA A 108 18.97 -23.40 0.71
CA ALA A 108 19.00 -22.00 1.10
C ALA A 108 20.39 -21.62 1.61
N VAL A 109 20.90 -20.46 1.17
CA VAL A 109 22.21 -19.93 1.59
C VAL A 109 22.08 -18.43 1.86
N LEU A 110 22.40 -18.03 3.08
CA LEU A 110 22.50 -16.63 3.45
C LEU A 110 23.93 -16.12 3.17
N ASN A 111 24.06 -15.23 2.19
CA ASN A 111 25.28 -14.47 1.91
C ASN A 111 25.26 -13.19 2.74
N LEU A 112 25.97 -13.17 3.84
CA LEU A 112 25.98 -12.05 4.78
C LEU A 112 27.26 -11.24 4.63
N ALA A 113 27.12 -9.97 4.27
CA ALA A 113 28.18 -9.00 4.40
C ALA A 113 28.00 -8.22 5.70
N PHE A 114 29.07 -8.03 6.48
CA PHE A 114 29.00 -7.27 7.72
C PHE A 114 30.32 -6.62 8.08
N THR A 115 30.25 -5.54 8.85
CA THR A 115 31.39 -4.81 9.39
C THR A 115 31.21 -4.66 10.90
N PRO A 116 32.01 -5.37 11.71
CA PRO A 116 32.01 -5.20 13.16
C PRO A 116 32.79 -3.95 13.56
N SER A 117 32.41 -3.33 14.69
CA SER A 117 33.18 -2.22 15.27
C SER A 117 34.62 -2.62 15.60
N PRO A 118 35.62 -1.74 15.35
CA PRO A 118 37.02 -2.03 15.66
C PRO A 118 37.31 -2.18 17.16
N SER A 119 36.39 -1.71 18.01
CA SER A 119 36.52 -1.77 19.48
C SER A 119 35.97 -3.07 20.07
N LEU A 120 35.40 -3.97 19.27
CA LEU A 120 34.86 -5.22 19.77
C LEU A 120 35.98 -6.17 20.21
N VAL A 121 35.71 -6.95 21.24
CA VAL A 121 36.58 -8.02 21.68
C VAL A 121 36.27 -9.27 20.85
N PRO A 122 37.27 -9.81 20.11
CA PRO A 122 37.09 -11.02 19.30
C PRO A 122 36.68 -12.24 20.14
N LEU A 123 36.10 -13.24 19.49
CA LEU A 123 35.63 -14.53 20.06
C LEU A 123 34.48 -14.45 21.05
N ILE A 124 34.36 -13.36 21.82
CA ILE A 124 33.26 -13.14 22.78
C ILE A 124 32.16 -12.24 22.22
N SER A 125 32.49 -11.37 21.27
CA SER A 125 31.47 -10.66 20.48
C SER A 125 30.98 -11.59 19.39
N GLN A 126 29.67 -11.73 19.26
CA GLN A 126 29.04 -12.67 18.33
C GLN A 126 27.78 -12.09 17.70
N MET A 127 27.41 -12.64 16.54
CA MET A 127 26.13 -12.44 15.89
C MET A 127 25.40 -13.77 15.82
N GLN A 128 24.17 -13.79 16.29
CA GLN A 128 23.31 -14.97 16.29
C GLN A 128 22.30 -14.86 15.15
N LEU A 129 22.16 -15.93 14.37
CA LEU A 129 21.20 -16.06 13.29
C LEU A 129 20.05 -16.94 13.75
N PHE A 130 18.84 -16.39 13.75
CA PHE A 130 17.61 -17.13 14.00
C PHE A 130 16.75 -17.17 12.73
N LEU A 131 16.03 -18.28 12.55
CA LEU A 131 15.00 -18.46 11.53
C LEU A 131 13.74 -18.96 12.23
N ASN A 132 12.63 -18.23 12.13
CA ASN A 132 11.36 -18.60 12.76
C ASN A 132 11.53 -18.90 14.26
N ASP A 133 12.29 -18.03 14.94
CA ASP A 133 12.68 -18.12 16.36
C ASP A 133 13.60 -19.29 16.76
N GLU A 134 13.99 -20.14 15.81
CA GLU A 134 14.99 -21.21 16.02
C GLU A 134 16.41 -20.69 15.77
N LEU A 135 17.36 -21.01 16.66
CA LEU A 135 18.76 -20.61 16.51
C LEU A 135 19.47 -21.49 15.47
N ILE A 136 19.80 -20.91 14.31
CA ILE A 136 20.46 -21.62 13.20
C ILE A 136 21.97 -21.60 13.32
N SER A 137 22.55 -20.46 13.69
CA SER A 137 24.01 -20.30 13.73
C SER A 137 24.45 -19.20 14.69
N VAL A 138 25.66 -19.34 15.22
CA VAL A 138 26.33 -18.34 16.05
C VAL A 138 27.68 -18.02 15.42
N ILE A 139 27.88 -16.75 15.08
CA ILE A 139 29.01 -16.27 14.28
C ILE A 139 29.88 -15.40 15.19
N PRO A 140 31.01 -15.91 15.69
CA PRO A 140 31.94 -15.09 16.47
C PRO A 140 32.62 -14.04 15.58
N VAL A 141 32.94 -12.88 16.16
CA VAL A 141 33.73 -11.84 15.49
C VAL A 141 35.22 -12.18 15.62
N ASP A 142 35.90 -12.27 14.48
CA ASP A 142 37.35 -12.52 14.44
C ASP A 142 38.17 -11.23 14.47
N LYS A 143 39.41 -11.33 14.98
CA LYS A 143 40.34 -10.19 15.06
C LYS A 143 40.60 -9.52 13.71
N ALA A 144 40.67 -10.29 12.63
CA ALA A 144 40.92 -9.78 11.28
C ALA A 144 39.72 -9.01 10.69
N GLN A 145 38.52 -9.21 11.23
CA GLN A 145 37.28 -8.60 10.74
C GLN A 145 37.02 -7.22 11.37
N LEU A 146 37.66 -6.91 12.50
CA LEU A 146 37.46 -5.66 13.25
C LEU A 146 37.66 -4.41 12.38
N GLY A 147 36.59 -3.63 12.19
CA GLY A 147 36.60 -2.43 11.36
C GLY A 147 36.70 -2.69 9.85
N GLN A 148 36.67 -3.94 9.40
CA GLN A 148 36.81 -4.34 8.00
C GLN A 148 35.51 -4.99 7.48
N ALA A 149 35.18 -4.70 6.22
CA ALA A 149 34.04 -5.35 5.57
C ALA A 149 34.36 -6.84 5.34
N SER A 150 33.52 -7.70 5.90
CA SER A 150 33.67 -9.15 5.87
C SER A 150 32.46 -9.79 5.19
N GLN A 151 32.64 -10.97 4.60
CA GLN A 151 31.58 -11.75 3.97
C GLN A 151 31.59 -13.17 4.50
N LEU A 152 30.39 -13.73 4.72
CA LEU A 152 30.18 -15.08 5.19
C LEU A 152 29.01 -15.72 4.45
N GLN A 153 29.15 -16.99 4.07
CA GLN A 153 28.05 -17.79 3.54
C GLN A 153 27.59 -18.79 4.59
N ILE A 154 26.31 -18.76 4.91
CA ILE A 154 25.72 -19.59 5.95
C ILE A 154 24.66 -20.48 5.27
N PRO A 155 24.87 -21.79 5.17
CA PRO A 155 23.84 -22.70 4.69
C PRO A 155 22.70 -22.74 5.70
N ILE A 156 21.48 -22.60 5.22
CA ILE A 156 20.25 -22.74 6.01
C ILE A 156 19.60 -24.05 5.59
N ASP A 157 19.28 -24.89 6.57
CA ASP A 157 18.54 -26.12 6.30
C ASP A 157 17.13 -25.78 5.81
N ALA A 158 16.81 -26.25 4.60
CA ALA A 158 15.56 -25.95 3.93
C ALA A 158 14.32 -26.50 4.66
N HIS A 159 14.47 -27.50 5.54
CA HIS A 159 13.36 -28.05 6.32
C HIS A 159 12.76 -27.06 7.33
N TYR A 160 13.52 -26.04 7.75
CA TYR A 160 13.01 -24.98 8.63
C TYR A 160 12.24 -23.88 7.88
N ILE A 161 12.24 -23.92 6.54
CA ILE A 161 11.60 -22.91 5.70
C ILE A 161 10.14 -23.29 5.46
N THR A 162 9.23 -22.38 5.80
CA THR A 162 7.79 -22.51 5.57
C THR A 162 7.33 -21.49 4.52
N ASP A 163 6.01 -21.31 4.35
CA ASP A 163 5.46 -20.31 3.42
C ASP A 163 5.85 -18.86 3.79
N PHE A 164 6.01 -18.58 5.09
CA PHE A 164 6.38 -17.27 5.62
C PHE A 164 7.49 -17.44 6.65
N ASN A 165 8.59 -16.71 6.46
CA ASN A 165 9.78 -16.88 7.27
C ASN A 165 10.30 -15.55 7.78
N ARG A 166 10.78 -15.55 9.02
CA ARG A 166 11.43 -14.41 9.65
C ARG A 166 12.85 -14.80 10.03
N ILE A 167 13.81 -14.10 9.44
CA ILE A 167 15.22 -14.13 9.84
C ILE A 167 15.43 -13.03 10.88
N ARG A 168 15.99 -13.39 12.03
CA ARG A 168 16.44 -12.44 13.05
C ARG A 168 17.95 -12.55 13.24
N LEU A 169 18.65 -11.44 13.00
CA LEU A 169 20.07 -11.30 13.31
C LEU A 169 20.18 -10.58 14.66
N ALA A 170 20.77 -11.22 15.66
CA ALA A 170 20.94 -10.66 16.99
C ALA A 170 22.42 -10.43 17.31
N PHE A 171 22.79 -9.20 17.62
CA PHE A 171 24.15 -8.79 17.97
C PHE A 171 24.38 -8.88 19.48
N VAL A 172 25.46 -9.55 19.88
CA VAL A 172 25.94 -9.58 21.26
C VAL A 172 27.39 -9.09 21.24
N GLY A 173 27.60 -7.83 21.60
CA GLY A 173 28.91 -7.18 21.56
C GLY A 173 29.54 -7.03 22.94
N ARG A 174 30.88 -7.09 22.99
CA ARG A 174 31.69 -6.67 24.14
C ARG A 174 32.86 -5.80 23.67
N TYR A 175 33.21 -4.73 24.38
CA TYR A 175 34.33 -3.83 24.07
C TYR A 175 35.42 -3.80 25.15
N GLN A 176 35.20 -4.42 26.32
CA GLN A 176 36.23 -4.53 27.36
C GLN A 176 36.61 -5.99 27.62
N PRO A 177 37.91 -6.34 27.57
CA PRO A 177 38.37 -7.68 27.96
C PRO A 177 38.40 -7.81 29.50
N TYR A 178 37.53 -8.67 30.06
CA TYR A 178 37.51 -9.19 31.45
C TYR A 178 37.66 -8.19 32.64
N ARG A 179 36.74 -8.29 33.61
CA ARG A 179 36.78 -7.70 34.98
C ARG A 179 36.71 -6.17 35.09
N MET A 180 36.19 -5.49 34.08
CA MET A 180 35.85 -4.07 34.15
C MET A 180 34.35 -3.93 33.86
N CYS A 181 33.66 -3.02 34.55
CA CYS A 181 32.23 -2.83 34.34
C CYS A 181 32.02 -2.21 32.97
N GLU A 182 31.52 -3.01 32.04
CA GLU A 182 31.32 -2.59 30.66
C GLU A 182 29.98 -1.84 30.54
N ASN A 183 29.97 -0.72 29.82
CA ASN A 183 28.72 -0.09 29.46
C ASN A 183 28.09 -0.86 28.30
N GLU A 184 27.08 -1.67 28.58
CA GLU A 184 26.38 -2.48 27.56
C GLU A 184 25.81 -1.65 26.41
N TRP A 185 25.66 -0.34 26.52
CA TRP A 185 25.16 0.54 25.45
C TRP A 185 26.19 1.54 24.94
N HIS A 186 27.47 1.28 25.17
CA HIS A 186 28.53 2.15 24.68
C HIS A 186 28.42 2.32 23.15
N PRO A 187 28.55 3.54 22.60
CA PRO A 187 28.35 3.78 21.15
C PRO A 187 29.34 3.04 20.25
N THR A 188 30.39 2.42 20.80
CA THR A 188 31.32 1.56 20.09
C THR A 188 30.82 0.13 19.91
N LEU A 189 29.72 -0.27 20.57
CA LEU A 189 29.09 -1.58 20.43
C LEU A 189 28.12 -1.56 19.24
N TRP A 190 28.67 -1.76 18.05
CA TRP A 190 27.89 -1.82 16.82
C TRP A 190 28.41 -2.87 15.84
N LEU A 191 27.50 -3.38 15.01
CA LEU A 191 27.75 -4.26 13.88
C LEU A 191 26.88 -3.80 12.71
N ALA A 192 27.51 -3.39 11.61
CA ALA A 192 26.80 -2.95 10.41
C ALA A 192 26.62 -4.13 9.45
N ILE A 193 25.39 -4.40 9.02
CA ILE A 193 25.08 -5.33 7.94
C ILE A 193 25.29 -4.60 6.60
N GLY A 194 25.94 -5.26 5.64
CA GLY A 194 26.23 -4.71 4.33
C GLY A 194 25.00 -4.79 3.41
N LYS A 195 24.82 -3.78 2.55
CA LYS A 195 23.72 -3.73 1.58
C LYS A 195 23.78 -4.83 0.50
N ASN A 196 24.97 -5.41 0.29
CA ASN A 196 25.24 -6.52 -0.62
C ASN A 196 24.95 -7.90 0.00
N SER A 197 24.36 -7.95 1.20
CA SER A 197 23.90 -9.21 1.78
C SER A 197 22.66 -9.72 1.03
N SER A 198 22.61 -11.02 0.74
CA SER A 198 21.52 -11.65 0.00
C SER A 198 21.19 -13.06 0.51
N LEU A 199 19.95 -13.50 0.32
CA LEU A 199 19.50 -14.86 0.56
C LEU A 199 19.28 -15.55 -0.78
N THR A 200 20.04 -16.61 -1.06
CA THR A 200 19.87 -17.43 -2.26
C THR A 200 19.04 -18.66 -1.91
N LEU A 201 17.93 -18.84 -2.61
CA LEU A 201 17.03 -19.98 -2.52
C LEU A 201 17.06 -20.75 -3.84
N GLU A 202 17.25 -22.06 -3.77
CA GLU A 202 16.95 -22.98 -4.87
C GLU A 202 15.61 -23.63 -4.56
N THR A 203 14.66 -23.48 -5.48
CA THR A 203 13.32 -24.03 -5.36
C THR A 203 13.02 -25.02 -6.47
N GLN A 204 12.15 -25.98 -6.18
CA GLN A 204 11.59 -26.93 -7.13
C GLN A 204 10.07 -26.77 -7.13
N ALA A 205 9.46 -26.66 -8.31
CA ALA A 205 8.01 -26.53 -8.43
C ALA A 205 7.29 -27.82 -7.98
N LEU A 206 6.12 -27.65 -7.37
CA LEU A 206 5.22 -28.70 -6.90
C LEU A 206 3.97 -28.74 -7.76
N ALA A 207 3.54 -29.93 -8.15
CA ALA A 207 2.27 -30.12 -8.83
C ALA A 207 1.12 -29.98 -7.82
N VAL A 208 0.56 -28.78 -7.71
CA VAL A 208 -0.60 -28.50 -6.85
C VAL A 208 -1.84 -29.21 -7.42
N GLN A 209 -2.80 -29.62 -6.59
CA GLN A 209 -4.07 -30.13 -7.10
C GLN A 209 -4.91 -29.00 -7.72
N ASN A 210 -5.78 -29.34 -8.67
CA ASN A 210 -6.73 -28.39 -9.22
C ASN A 210 -7.85 -28.17 -8.19
N ASP A 211 -7.71 -27.21 -7.28
CA ASP A 211 -8.76 -26.92 -6.29
C ASP A 211 -8.92 -25.42 -6.10
N LEU A 212 -10.10 -24.91 -6.44
CA LEU A 212 -10.47 -23.51 -6.27
C LEU A 212 -10.55 -23.09 -4.80
N ALA A 213 -10.60 -24.03 -3.85
CA ALA A 213 -10.45 -23.73 -2.42
C ALA A 213 -9.09 -23.10 -2.08
N LEU A 214 -8.09 -23.27 -2.94
CA LEU A 214 -6.76 -22.66 -2.79
C LEU A 214 -6.69 -21.24 -3.37
N PHE A 215 -7.68 -20.81 -4.15
CA PHE A 215 -7.72 -19.49 -4.77
C PHE A 215 -7.57 -18.37 -3.71
N PRO A 216 -6.73 -17.35 -3.95
CA PRO A 216 -6.07 -17.00 -5.22
C PRO A 216 -4.75 -17.71 -5.54
N ARG A 217 -4.30 -18.67 -4.75
CA ARG A 217 -3.08 -19.44 -5.09
C ARG A 217 -3.38 -20.46 -6.20
N PRO A 218 -2.42 -20.72 -7.11
CA PRO A 218 -1.06 -20.16 -7.18
C PRO A 218 -0.94 -18.87 -8.00
N PHE A 219 -2.06 -18.24 -8.40
CA PHE A 219 -2.06 -17.03 -9.23
C PHE A 219 -1.57 -15.78 -8.49
N PHE A 220 -1.79 -15.71 -7.18
CA PHE A 220 -1.24 -14.68 -6.29
C PHE A 220 -0.86 -15.27 -4.94
N ASP A 221 0.33 -14.89 -4.44
CA ASP A 221 0.81 -15.23 -3.10
C ASP A 221 1.08 -13.96 -2.28
N ARG A 222 0.38 -13.82 -1.15
CA ARG A 222 0.50 -12.66 -0.26
C ARG A 222 1.85 -12.54 0.43
N PHE A 223 2.61 -13.64 0.57
CA PHE A 223 3.88 -13.64 1.27
C PHE A 223 5.07 -13.32 0.35
N SER A 224 4.87 -13.43 -0.97
CA SER A 224 5.85 -12.93 -1.94
C SER A 224 5.91 -11.41 -1.90
N LYS A 225 7.12 -10.83 -1.87
CA LYS A 225 7.34 -9.37 -2.01
C LYS A 225 7.51 -8.94 -3.47
N ALA A 226 7.59 -9.88 -4.41
CA ALA A 226 7.79 -9.58 -5.82
C ALA A 226 6.51 -9.00 -6.46
N PRO A 227 6.65 -8.15 -7.50
CA PRO A 227 5.50 -7.70 -8.27
C PRO A 227 4.73 -8.86 -8.91
N LEU A 228 3.40 -8.82 -8.88
CA LEU A 228 2.56 -9.82 -9.52
C LEU A 228 2.76 -9.78 -11.04
N THR A 229 2.96 -10.93 -11.68
CA THR A 229 2.99 -11.04 -13.15
C THR A 229 2.08 -12.19 -13.57
N LEU A 230 0.90 -11.86 -14.08
CA LEU A 230 -0.17 -12.81 -14.36
C LEU A 230 -0.67 -12.66 -15.81
N PRO A 231 -0.25 -13.54 -16.73
CA PRO A 231 -0.75 -13.54 -18.10
C PRO A 231 -2.26 -13.72 -18.18
N MET A 232 -2.92 -12.92 -19.03
CA MET A 232 -4.33 -13.04 -19.37
C MET A 232 -4.47 -13.45 -20.83
N VAL A 233 -5.13 -14.57 -21.07
CA VAL A 233 -5.20 -15.24 -22.37
C VAL A 233 -6.62 -15.14 -22.94
N PHE A 234 -6.72 -14.79 -24.22
CA PHE A 234 -7.96 -14.76 -24.97
C PHE A 234 -7.86 -15.65 -26.22
N ALA A 235 -8.99 -16.11 -26.74
CA ALA A 235 -9.04 -16.89 -27.97
C ALA A 235 -8.57 -16.11 -29.21
N ALA A 236 -8.87 -14.81 -29.25
CA ALA A 236 -8.50 -13.90 -30.32
C ALA A 236 -8.48 -12.46 -29.75
N GLN A 237 -8.55 -11.45 -30.61
CA GLN A 237 -8.78 -10.07 -30.17
C GLN A 237 -10.09 -10.00 -29.37
N PRO A 238 -10.05 -9.60 -28.08
CA PRO A 238 -11.24 -9.61 -27.23
C PRO A 238 -12.17 -8.45 -27.57
N ASP A 239 -13.48 -8.70 -27.50
CA ASP A 239 -14.48 -7.65 -27.58
C ASP A 239 -14.53 -6.79 -26.30
N LEU A 240 -15.43 -5.80 -26.27
CA LEU A 240 -15.57 -4.89 -25.13
C LEU A 240 -15.96 -5.61 -23.83
N ALA A 241 -16.83 -6.62 -23.91
CA ALA A 241 -17.32 -7.35 -22.74
C ALA A 241 -16.21 -8.23 -22.12
N GLN A 242 -15.43 -8.91 -22.96
CA GLN A 242 -14.26 -9.68 -22.55
C GLN A 242 -13.16 -8.79 -21.96
N GLN A 243 -12.88 -7.65 -22.60
CA GLN A 243 -11.95 -6.65 -22.05
C GLN A 243 -12.41 -6.14 -20.68
N GLN A 244 -13.70 -5.82 -20.54
CA GLN A 244 -14.25 -5.35 -19.27
C GLN A 244 -14.17 -6.43 -18.19
N ALA A 245 -14.52 -7.69 -18.51
CA ALA A 245 -14.43 -8.80 -17.56
C ALA A 245 -12.98 -8.99 -17.09
N ALA A 246 -12.02 -8.98 -18.01
CA ALA A 246 -10.62 -9.07 -17.66
C ALA A 246 -10.14 -7.87 -16.84
N ALA A 247 -10.59 -6.66 -17.15
CA ALA A 247 -10.19 -5.45 -16.43
C ALA A 247 -10.75 -5.40 -15.00
N VAL A 248 -11.96 -5.91 -14.78
CA VAL A 248 -12.51 -6.12 -13.43
C VAL A 248 -11.66 -7.12 -12.65
N LEU A 249 -11.31 -8.26 -13.25
CA LEU A 249 -10.46 -9.26 -12.59
C LEU A 249 -9.05 -8.72 -12.29
N ALA A 250 -8.47 -7.96 -13.23
CA ALA A 250 -7.18 -7.30 -13.05
C ALA A 250 -7.22 -6.29 -11.90
N SER A 251 -8.30 -5.52 -11.77
CA SER A 251 -8.50 -4.60 -10.65
C SER A 251 -8.56 -5.33 -9.30
N TRP A 252 -9.20 -6.51 -9.25
CA TRP A 252 -9.23 -7.35 -8.06
C TRP A 252 -7.84 -7.89 -7.69
N PHE A 253 -7.08 -8.39 -8.67
CA PHE A 253 -5.68 -8.78 -8.42
C PHE A 253 -4.80 -7.59 -8.03
N GLY A 254 -5.12 -6.39 -8.52
CA GLY A 254 -4.53 -5.13 -8.06
C GLY A 254 -4.77 -4.86 -6.57
N VAL A 255 -6.02 -5.03 -6.10
CA VAL A 255 -6.38 -4.95 -4.67
C VAL A 255 -5.53 -5.92 -3.84
N GLN A 256 -5.28 -7.13 -4.35
CA GLN A 256 -4.43 -8.12 -3.65
C GLN A 256 -2.94 -7.74 -3.67
N ALA A 257 -2.43 -7.25 -4.80
CA ALA A 257 -1.01 -6.91 -4.97
C ALA A 257 -0.60 -5.67 -4.14
N GLN A 258 -1.49 -4.68 -4.01
CA GLN A 258 -1.27 -3.42 -3.31
C GLN A 258 0.05 -2.75 -3.76
N TRP A 259 0.94 -2.43 -2.81
CA TRP A 259 2.21 -1.72 -3.02
C TRP A 259 3.24 -2.50 -3.85
N ARG A 260 3.07 -3.82 -4.05
CA ARG A 260 4.03 -4.66 -4.80
C ARG A 260 4.03 -4.36 -6.29
N GLY A 261 2.92 -3.84 -6.81
CA GLY A 261 2.71 -3.64 -8.24
C GLY A 261 2.33 -4.94 -8.97
N GLN A 262 1.81 -4.76 -10.19
CA GLN A 262 1.24 -5.86 -10.98
C GLN A 262 1.46 -5.64 -12.49
N ARG A 263 1.71 -6.74 -13.20
CA ARG A 263 1.84 -6.82 -14.65
C ARG A 263 0.86 -7.87 -15.16
N PHE A 264 0.08 -7.51 -16.18
CA PHE A 264 -0.85 -8.44 -16.83
C PHE A 264 -0.51 -8.57 -18.31
N PRO A 265 0.52 -9.39 -18.67
CA PRO A 265 0.81 -9.68 -20.07
C PRO A 265 -0.41 -10.28 -20.75
N VAL A 266 -0.76 -9.82 -21.95
CA VAL A 266 -1.91 -10.35 -22.68
C VAL A 266 -1.43 -11.22 -23.82
N LEU A 267 -2.03 -12.40 -23.96
CA LEU A 267 -1.72 -13.38 -25.00
C LEU A 267 -2.98 -13.72 -25.79
N TYR A 268 -2.86 -13.82 -27.10
CA TYR A 268 -3.95 -14.26 -27.97
C TYR A 268 -3.63 -15.65 -28.51
N ASN A 269 -4.50 -16.61 -28.23
CA ASN A 269 -4.42 -17.99 -28.67
C ASN A 269 -3.05 -18.66 -28.40
N GLN A 270 -2.43 -18.33 -27.27
CA GLN A 270 -1.12 -18.85 -26.90
C GLN A 270 -1.15 -19.34 -25.46
N LEU A 271 -0.49 -20.47 -25.22
CA LEU A 271 -0.33 -21.03 -23.89
C LEU A 271 0.69 -20.20 -23.11
N PRO A 272 0.37 -19.76 -21.87
CA PRO A 272 1.31 -19.00 -21.07
C PRO A 272 2.43 -19.90 -20.52
N ASP A 273 3.61 -19.34 -20.33
CA ASP A 273 4.80 -19.98 -19.76
C ASP A 273 4.79 -20.05 -18.23
N ARG A 274 3.73 -19.54 -17.60
CA ARG A 274 3.51 -19.46 -16.14
C ARG A 274 2.02 -19.49 -15.82
N HIS A 275 1.68 -19.48 -14.53
CA HIS A 275 0.30 -19.39 -14.08
C HIS A 275 -0.42 -18.23 -14.77
N GLY A 276 -1.60 -18.50 -15.33
CA GLY A 276 -2.33 -17.53 -16.14
C GLY A 276 -3.83 -17.67 -16.01
N VAL A 277 -4.54 -16.64 -16.46
CA VAL A 277 -6.00 -16.63 -16.54
C VAL A 277 -6.41 -16.74 -18.00
N VAL A 278 -7.39 -17.57 -18.31
CA VAL A 278 -7.91 -17.78 -19.67
C VAL A 278 -9.39 -17.40 -19.69
N PHE A 279 -9.77 -16.52 -20.60
CA PHE A 279 -11.16 -16.15 -20.84
C PHE A 279 -11.66 -16.88 -22.09
N ALA A 280 -12.78 -17.61 -21.97
CA ALA A 280 -13.32 -18.37 -23.08
C ALA A 280 -14.84 -18.56 -22.97
N THR A 281 -15.55 -18.44 -24.09
CA THR A 281 -16.98 -18.77 -24.17
C THR A 281 -17.18 -20.14 -24.82
N ASN A 282 -18.42 -20.62 -24.96
CA ASN A 282 -18.69 -21.84 -25.72
C ASN A 282 -18.40 -21.70 -27.22
N SER A 283 -18.50 -20.50 -27.78
CA SER A 283 -18.27 -20.23 -29.21
C SER A 283 -16.83 -19.79 -29.52
N THR A 284 -16.16 -19.13 -28.57
CA THR A 284 -14.81 -18.57 -28.74
C THR A 284 -13.85 -19.11 -27.67
N ARG A 285 -12.91 -19.97 -28.10
CA ARG A 285 -11.94 -20.63 -27.21
C ARG A 285 -10.55 -20.66 -27.84
N PRO A 286 -9.48 -20.53 -27.05
CA PRO A 286 -8.14 -20.83 -27.53
C PRO A 286 -8.04 -22.28 -28.03
N ASP A 287 -7.15 -22.53 -28.98
CA ASP A 287 -6.98 -23.84 -29.63
C ASP A 287 -6.66 -24.96 -28.64
N PHE A 288 -5.90 -24.65 -27.58
CA PHE A 288 -5.56 -25.60 -26.52
C PHE A 288 -6.73 -25.96 -25.59
N LEU A 289 -7.88 -25.27 -25.70
CA LEU A 289 -9.14 -25.59 -24.99
C LEU A 289 -10.25 -26.03 -25.94
N ARG A 290 -9.93 -26.36 -27.19
CA ARG A 290 -10.95 -26.73 -28.20
C ARG A 290 -11.82 -27.89 -27.75
N ASP A 291 -11.20 -28.90 -27.12
CA ASP A 291 -11.87 -30.12 -26.66
C ASP A 291 -12.45 -30.00 -25.23
N TYR A 292 -12.32 -28.84 -24.59
CA TYR A 292 -12.90 -28.62 -23.27
C TYR A 292 -14.44 -28.72 -23.34
N PRO A 293 -15.16 -29.27 -22.35
CA PRO A 293 -16.61 -29.39 -22.43
C PRO A 293 -17.34 -28.02 -22.49
N ALA A 294 -18.51 -27.99 -23.12
CA ALA A 294 -19.38 -26.82 -23.09
C ALA A 294 -19.92 -26.56 -21.67
N VAL A 295 -19.90 -25.31 -21.23
CA VAL A 295 -20.44 -24.91 -19.92
C VAL A 295 -21.92 -24.51 -20.03
N LYS A 296 -22.69 -24.73 -18.97
CA LYS A 296 -24.13 -24.43 -18.93
C LYS A 296 -24.45 -23.03 -18.37
N GLY A 297 -23.46 -22.32 -17.85
CA GLY A 297 -23.59 -21.00 -17.24
C GLY A 297 -22.22 -20.43 -16.83
N PRO A 298 -22.20 -19.32 -16.07
CA PRO A 298 -20.98 -18.72 -15.54
C PRO A 298 -20.18 -19.74 -14.74
N THR A 299 -18.96 -20.05 -15.14
CA THR A 299 -18.16 -21.12 -14.53
C THR A 299 -16.72 -20.66 -14.35
N VAL A 300 -16.15 -20.89 -13.18
CA VAL A 300 -14.72 -20.76 -12.90
C VAL A 300 -14.14 -22.16 -12.75
N ALA A 301 -13.00 -22.43 -13.39
CA ALA A 301 -12.32 -23.71 -13.25
C ALA A 301 -10.80 -23.51 -13.09
N MET A 302 -10.16 -24.42 -12.38
CA MET A 302 -8.71 -24.52 -12.32
C MET A 302 -8.28 -25.77 -13.06
N ILE A 303 -7.36 -25.63 -14.01
CA ILE A 303 -6.77 -26.77 -14.72
C ILE A 303 -5.25 -26.69 -14.69
N SER A 304 -4.60 -27.80 -15.00
CA SER A 304 -3.17 -27.79 -15.32
C SER A 304 -2.97 -27.46 -16.80
N SER A 305 -1.88 -26.78 -17.12
CA SER A 305 -1.48 -26.51 -18.50
C SER A 305 -1.26 -27.82 -19.25
N PRO A 306 -1.76 -27.99 -20.49
CA PRO A 306 -1.65 -29.24 -21.23
C PRO A 306 -0.22 -29.77 -21.36
N ASP A 307 0.73 -28.86 -21.57
CA ASP A 307 2.14 -29.19 -21.78
C ASP A 307 2.96 -29.25 -20.48
N ASN A 308 2.43 -28.72 -19.37
CA ASN A 308 3.17 -28.60 -18.12
C ASN A 308 2.26 -28.68 -16.88
N PRO A 309 2.27 -29.79 -16.11
CA PRO A 309 1.41 -29.96 -14.94
C PRO A 309 1.73 -29.01 -13.77
N TYR A 310 2.92 -28.41 -13.75
CA TYR A 310 3.34 -27.44 -12.74
C TYR A 310 2.77 -26.03 -12.99
N ILE A 311 2.21 -25.78 -14.18
CA ILE A 311 1.58 -24.50 -14.51
C ILE A 311 0.05 -24.66 -14.41
N LYS A 312 -0.58 -23.91 -13.50
CA LYS A 312 -2.04 -23.79 -13.40
C LYS A 312 -2.63 -22.69 -14.30
N LEU A 313 -3.79 -22.97 -14.87
CA LEU A 313 -4.61 -22.03 -15.61
C LEU A 313 -5.94 -21.83 -14.89
N LEU A 314 -6.31 -20.58 -14.64
CA LEU A 314 -7.65 -20.21 -14.15
C LEU A 314 -8.53 -19.95 -15.37
N LEU A 315 -9.50 -20.81 -15.60
CA LEU A 315 -10.47 -20.64 -16.68
C LEU A 315 -11.66 -19.83 -16.17
N ILE A 316 -11.94 -18.72 -16.84
CA ILE A 316 -13.19 -17.96 -16.71
C ILE A 316 -14.04 -18.30 -17.93
N LEU A 317 -15.11 -19.05 -17.69
CA LEU A 317 -15.94 -19.66 -18.72
C LEU A 317 -17.38 -19.18 -18.66
N GLY A 318 -18.01 -19.07 -19.83
CA GLY A 318 -19.41 -18.70 -19.97
C GLY A 318 -20.05 -19.25 -21.23
N ARG A 319 -21.38 -19.25 -21.30
CA ARG A 319 -22.07 -19.51 -22.57
C ARG A 319 -21.80 -18.38 -23.58
N ASP A 320 -21.78 -17.15 -23.06
CA ASP A 320 -21.55 -15.89 -23.76
C ASP A 320 -20.72 -14.92 -22.88
N ASP A 321 -20.51 -13.69 -23.34
CA ASP A 321 -19.69 -12.71 -22.64
C ASP A 321 -20.37 -12.13 -21.38
N ASN A 322 -21.71 -12.20 -21.28
CA ASN A 322 -22.43 -11.80 -20.06
C ASN A 322 -22.17 -12.80 -18.92
N ASP A 323 -22.12 -14.09 -19.24
CA ASP A 323 -21.73 -15.12 -18.29
C ASP A 323 -20.28 -14.92 -17.81
N LEU A 324 -19.36 -14.46 -18.67
CA LEU A 324 -17.98 -14.14 -18.27
C LEU A 324 -17.94 -13.01 -17.23
N MET A 325 -18.69 -11.94 -17.46
CA MET A 325 -18.82 -10.83 -16.51
C MET A 325 -19.38 -11.31 -15.17
N THR A 326 -20.40 -12.16 -15.21
CA THR A 326 -21.02 -12.75 -14.01
C THR A 326 -20.03 -13.62 -13.25
N ALA A 327 -19.23 -14.43 -13.95
CA ALA A 327 -18.20 -15.27 -13.35
C ALA A 327 -17.13 -14.43 -12.65
N VAL A 328 -16.64 -13.36 -13.31
CA VAL A 328 -15.66 -12.46 -12.71
C VAL A 328 -16.22 -11.70 -11.51
N ARG A 329 -17.45 -11.18 -11.59
CA ARG A 329 -18.07 -10.47 -10.47
C ARG A 329 -18.26 -11.38 -9.26
N GLY A 330 -18.71 -12.62 -9.48
CA GLY A 330 -18.82 -13.62 -8.41
C GLY A 330 -17.47 -13.93 -7.75
N LEU A 331 -16.40 -14.00 -8.55
CA LEU A 331 -15.03 -14.19 -8.04
C LEU A 331 -14.53 -12.97 -7.26
N ALA A 332 -14.72 -11.77 -7.80
CA ALA A 332 -14.19 -10.53 -7.23
C ALA A 332 -14.92 -10.07 -5.96
N GLN A 333 -16.22 -10.35 -5.86
CA GLN A 333 -17.02 -10.02 -4.67
C GLN A 333 -16.81 -11.01 -3.50
N GLY A 334 -16.20 -12.18 -3.74
CA GLY A 334 -15.93 -13.17 -2.69
C GLY A 334 -17.15 -13.92 -2.17
N ASN A 335 -18.32 -13.78 -2.82
CA ASN A 335 -19.57 -14.41 -2.40
C ASN A 335 -19.68 -15.89 -2.83
N ALA A 336 -18.80 -16.36 -3.72
CA ALA A 336 -18.79 -17.75 -4.19
C ALA A 336 -17.98 -18.66 -3.25
N LEU A 337 -18.59 -19.75 -2.79
CA LEU A 337 -17.87 -20.85 -2.14
C LEU A 337 -17.05 -21.61 -3.19
N LEU A 338 -15.79 -21.24 -3.35
CA LEU A 338 -14.86 -21.84 -4.29
C LEU A 338 -14.35 -23.18 -3.74
N ARG A 339 -14.84 -24.32 -4.27
CA ARG A 339 -14.35 -25.66 -3.91
C ARG A 339 -14.32 -26.60 -5.11
N GLY A 340 -13.28 -27.42 -5.18
CA GLY A 340 -13.06 -28.40 -6.25
C GLY A 340 -12.48 -27.78 -7.52
N GLU A 341 -12.36 -28.58 -8.57
CA GLU A 341 -11.72 -28.16 -9.83
C GLU A 341 -12.53 -27.10 -10.59
N ARG A 342 -13.86 -27.09 -10.42
CA ARG A 342 -14.78 -26.20 -11.14
C ARG A 342 -15.97 -25.81 -10.28
N VAL A 343 -16.41 -24.56 -10.42
CA VAL A 343 -17.54 -23.99 -9.70
C VAL A 343 -18.41 -23.20 -10.68
N ALA A 344 -19.71 -23.51 -10.69
CA ALA A 344 -20.70 -22.69 -11.36
C ALA A 344 -21.14 -21.54 -10.43
N ILE A 345 -21.29 -20.34 -10.97
CA ILE A 345 -21.73 -19.16 -10.22
C ILE A 345 -23.20 -18.93 -10.56
N ASP A 346 -24.07 -19.25 -9.61
CA ASP A 346 -25.53 -19.26 -9.81
C ASP A 346 -26.13 -17.84 -9.76
N GLN A 347 -25.72 -17.02 -8.79
CA GLN A 347 -26.23 -15.67 -8.63
C GLN A 347 -25.17 -14.73 -8.05
N VAL A 348 -25.09 -13.53 -8.62
CA VAL A 348 -24.28 -12.41 -8.11
C VAL A 348 -25.25 -11.34 -7.62
N GLU A 349 -25.19 -11.00 -6.34
CA GLU A 349 -26.02 -9.92 -5.80
C GLU A 349 -25.59 -8.57 -6.37
N THR A 350 -26.58 -7.76 -6.74
CA THR A 350 -26.33 -6.38 -7.18
C THR A 350 -26.10 -5.54 -5.93
N LEU A 351 -24.88 -5.05 -5.77
CA LEU A 351 -24.50 -4.20 -4.65
C LEU A 351 -25.17 -2.83 -4.76
N ALA A 352 -25.45 -2.21 -3.61
CA ALA A 352 -25.90 -0.83 -3.58
C ALA A 352 -24.86 0.10 -4.24
N PRO A 353 -25.30 1.19 -4.92
CA PRO A 353 -24.38 2.17 -5.48
C PRO A 353 -23.42 2.72 -4.42
N ARG A 354 -22.14 2.78 -4.78
CA ARG A 354 -21.08 3.31 -3.91
C ARG A 354 -21.24 4.82 -3.68
N GLN A 355 -20.74 5.28 -2.55
CA GLN A 355 -20.71 6.70 -2.18
C GLN A 355 -19.34 7.31 -2.48
N PRO A 356 -19.26 8.63 -2.75
CA PRO A 356 -17.98 9.30 -2.94
C PRO A 356 -17.06 9.11 -1.73
N TYR A 357 -15.79 8.83 -1.99
CA TYR A 357 -14.73 8.67 -0.98
C TYR A 357 -14.92 7.48 -0.02
N ASP A 358 -15.73 6.49 -0.39
CA ASP A 358 -15.99 5.28 0.41
C ASP A 358 -14.96 4.14 0.20
N ALA A 359 -13.85 4.43 -0.46
CA ALA A 359 -12.82 3.45 -0.80
C ALA A 359 -12.17 2.87 0.47
N PRO A 360 -12.08 1.52 0.62
CA PRO A 360 -11.54 0.89 1.82
C PRO A 360 -10.13 1.33 2.23
N ASN A 361 -9.27 1.65 1.26
CA ASN A 361 -7.91 2.09 1.55
C ASN A 361 -7.82 3.57 1.93
N TRP A 362 -8.90 4.36 1.78
CA TRP A 362 -8.92 5.78 2.13
C TRP A 362 -9.41 5.98 3.55
N VAL A 363 -8.82 6.96 4.25
CA VAL A 363 -9.34 7.40 5.54
C VAL A 363 -10.67 8.13 5.30
N PRO A 364 -11.78 7.72 5.96
CA PRO A 364 -13.05 8.40 5.86
C PRO A 364 -12.95 9.90 6.22
N THR A 365 -13.58 10.76 5.42
CA THR A 365 -13.55 12.22 5.56
C THR A 365 -14.91 12.80 5.96
N ASP A 366 -15.91 11.97 6.28
CA ASP A 366 -17.26 12.36 6.66
C ASP A 366 -17.49 12.33 8.19
N ARG A 367 -16.62 11.64 8.93
CA ARG A 367 -16.72 11.46 10.39
C ARG A 367 -15.34 11.34 11.05
N PRO A 368 -15.25 11.46 12.39
CA PRO A 368 -14.08 11.01 13.14
C PRO A 368 -13.84 9.50 12.97
N VAL A 369 -12.59 9.11 12.79
CA VAL A 369 -12.17 7.72 12.56
C VAL A 369 -11.31 7.26 13.73
N THR A 370 -11.59 6.06 14.23
CA THR A 370 -10.81 5.45 15.32
C THR A 370 -9.53 4.80 14.80
N PHE A 371 -8.50 4.69 15.64
CA PHE A 371 -7.27 3.97 15.27
C PHE A 371 -7.51 2.47 15.10
N ALA A 372 -8.56 1.93 15.73
CA ALA A 372 -9.05 0.58 15.49
C ALA A 372 -9.44 0.32 14.03
N GLU A 373 -9.96 1.34 13.33
CA GLU A 373 -10.33 1.24 11.92
C GLU A 373 -9.13 1.39 10.97
N LEU A 374 -8.01 1.93 11.48
CA LEU A 374 -6.80 2.24 10.70
C LEU A 374 -5.69 1.19 10.88
N GLN A 375 -5.80 0.31 11.87
CA GLN A 375 -4.85 -0.78 12.04
C GLN A 375 -4.98 -1.81 10.91
N SER A 376 -3.84 -2.28 10.41
CA SER A 376 -3.73 -3.32 9.39
C SER A 376 -3.71 -4.74 9.99
N TYR A 377 -3.28 -4.88 11.24
CA TYR A 377 -3.24 -6.16 11.96
C TYR A 377 -3.45 -5.95 13.46
N ASP A 378 -3.87 -7.01 14.15
CA ASP A 378 -4.01 -6.98 15.60
C ASP A 378 -2.66 -6.76 16.28
N GLU A 379 -2.64 -5.98 17.37
CA GLU A 379 -1.44 -5.59 18.11
C GLU A 379 -0.52 -4.56 17.42
N GLN A 380 -0.87 -4.04 16.25
CA GLN A 380 -0.07 -2.98 15.60
C GLN A 380 0.13 -1.73 16.48
N LEU A 381 -0.83 -1.44 17.36
CA LEU A 381 -0.85 -0.27 18.23
C LEU A 381 -0.13 -0.49 19.58
N GLN A 382 0.65 -1.55 19.74
CA GLN A 382 1.41 -1.83 20.95
C GLN A 382 2.86 -2.23 20.63
N SER A 383 3.76 -2.00 21.58
CA SER A 383 5.17 -2.30 21.43
C SER A 383 5.81 -2.57 22.80
N VAL A 384 6.78 -3.49 22.82
CA VAL A 384 7.49 -3.90 24.05
C VAL A 384 8.99 -3.90 23.79
N GLY A 385 9.76 -3.33 24.71
CA GLY A 385 11.22 -3.37 24.66
C GLY A 385 11.87 -2.39 25.63
N ILE A 386 13.18 -2.49 25.83
CA ILE A 386 13.94 -1.50 26.63
C ILE A 386 13.77 -0.11 26.01
N ARG A 387 13.94 -0.03 24.68
CA ARG A 387 13.37 1.02 23.83
C ARG A 387 12.33 0.35 22.92
N PRO A 388 11.03 0.54 23.18
CA PRO A 388 10.01 -0.04 22.35
C PRO A 388 10.18 0.38 20.89
N ALA A 389 9.93 -0.55 19.97
CA ALA A 389 9.87 -0.23 18.54
C ALA A 389 8.78 0.83 18.28
N PRO A 390 8.99 1.73 17.32
CA PRO A 390 8.03 2.77 16.96
C PRO A 390 6.68 2.18 16.53
N ILE A 391 5.58 2.73 17.03
CA ILE A 391 4.24 2.39 16.55
C ILE A 391 3.94 3.26 15.33
N SER A 392 3.45 2.68 14.24
CA SER A 392 3.23 3.41 12.99
C SER A 392 1.89 3.05 12.34
N LEU A 393 1.19 4.06 11.83
CA LEU A 393 -0.07 3.98 11.09
C LEU A 393 0.08 4.65 9.73
N THR A 394 -0.43 3.99 8.70
CA THR A 394 -0.47 4.54 7.34
C THR A 394 -1.85 5.16 7.10
N LEU A 395 -1.89 6.41 6.65
CA LEU A 395 -3.10 7.18 6.38
C LEU A 395 -3.10 7.57 4.90
N ASN A 396 -3.98 6.95 4.11
CA ASN A 396 -4.17 7.38 2.72
C ASN A 396 -5.35 8.34 2.64
N LEU A 397 -5.09 9.55 2.18
CA LEU A 397 -6.09 10.61 2.07
C LEU A 397 -6.54 10.77 0.62
N PRO A 398 -7.83 11.09 0.38
CA PRO A 398 -8.29 11.51 -0.93
C PRO A 398 -7.46 12.69 -1.44
N PRO A 399 -6.99 12.67 -2.70
CA PRO A 399 -6.08 13.70 -3.22
C PRO A 399 -6.74 15.07 -3.40
N ASP A 400 -8.07 15.12 -3.44
CA ASP A 400 -8.84 16.35 -3.54
C ASP A 400 -9.24 16.93 -2.18
N LEU A 401 -8.77 16.36 -1.08
CA LEU A 401 -8.98 16.93 0.24
C LEU A 401 -8.29 18.29 0.35
N PHE A 402 -9.09 19.35 0.43
CA PHE A 402 -8.60 20.73 0.48
C PHE A 402 -8.09 21.05 1.88
N LEU A 403 -6.77 21.22 1.96
CA LEU A 403 -6.00 21.44 3.18
C LEU A 403 -5.42 22.86 3.18
N PRO A 404 -6.15 23.89 3.66
CA PRO A 404 -5.64 25.25 3.69
C PRO A 404 -4.46 25.35 4.66
N ARG A 405 -3.49 26.24 4.37
CA ARG A 405 -2.20 26.30 5.07
C ARG A 405 -2.28 26.46 6.60
N ASN A 406 -3.34 27.08 7.09
CA ASN A 406 -3.55 27.35 8.51
C ASN A 406 -4.54 26.38 9.17
N ALA A 407 -4.99 25.35 8.46
CA ALA A 407 -5.85 24.34 9.03
C ALA A 407 -5.04 23.30 9.79
N TYR A 408 -5.73 22.70 10.75
CA TYR A 408 -5.18 21.67 11.59
C TYR A 408 -6.13 20.48 11.63
N VAL A 409 -5.56 19.29 11.68
CA VAL A 409 -6.33 18.07 11.92
C VAL A 409 -6.31 17.80 13.42
N ASP A 410 -7.48 17.62 14.00
CA ASP A 410 -7.65 17.26 15.39
C ASP A 410 -7.45 15.76 15.56
N MET A 411 -6.48 15.39 16.38
CA MET A 411 -6.24 14.02 16.81
C MET A 411 -6.41 13.95 18.33
N ASN A 412 -7.33 13.10 18.79
CA ASN A 412 -7.50 12.75 20.19
C ASN A 412 -6.71 11.48 20.47
N LEU A 413 -5.57 11.62 21.12
CA LEU A 413 -4.62 10.54 21.34
C LEU A 413 -4.72 10.01 22.75
N LYS A 414 -5.15 8.76 22.90
CA LYS A 414 -5.14 8.03 24.16
C LYS A 414 -4.00 7.02 24.11
N TYR A 415 -3.13 7.01 25.11
CA TYR A 415 -1.98 6.11 25.13
C TYR A 415 -1.67 5.66 26.56
N ARG A 416 -0.99 4.51 26.65
CA ARG A 416 -0.56 3.87 27.89
C ARG A 416 0.91 3.53 27.77
N TYR A 417 1.63 3.62 28.87
CA TYR A 417 3.06 3.43 28.89
C TYR A 417 3.51 2.91 30.26
N THR A 418 4.66 2.25 30.27
CA THR A 418 5.34 1.86 31.52
C THR A 418 5.94 3.12 32.14
N GLN A 419 5.57 3.44 33.37
CA GLN A 419 6.01 4.69 33.98
C GLN A 419 7.52 4.69 34.21
N PRO A 420 8.26 5.75 33.79
CA PRO A 420 9.68 5.86 34.11
C PRO A 420 9.87 6.01 35.62
N PRO A 421 11.00 5.54 36.18
CA PRO A 421 11.26 5.63 37.62
C PRO A 421 11.57 7.06 38.09
N PHE A 422 12.09 7.91 37.21
CA PHE A 422 12.43 9.29 37.50
C PHE A 422 11.92 10.23 36.40
N LYS A 423 11.80 11.52 36.70
CA LYS A 423 11.58 12.56 35.69
C LYS A 423 12.90 12.86 34.98
N ASP A 424 13.26 11.98 34.05
CA ASP A 424 14.56 11.93 33.37
C ASP A 424 14.56 12.50 31.94
N GLY A 425 13.39 12.88 31.43
CA GLY A 425 13.22 13.38 30.06
C GLY A 425 12.65 12.35 29.09
N SER A 426 12.27 11.16 29.58
CA SER A 426 11.51 10.17 28.81
C SER A 426 10.26 10.80 28.18
N ARG A 427 10.00 10.50 26.90
CA ARG A 427 8.95 11.16 26.10
C ARG A 427 8.40 10.27 25.00
N MET A 428 7.16 10.54 24.59
CA MET A 428 6.59 10.06 23.33
C MET A 428 6.67 11.18 22.30
N ALA A 429 7.41 10.97 21.20
CA ALA A 429 7.44 11.87 20.06
C ALA A 429 6.47 11.39 18.97
N VAL A 430 5.65 12.32 18.47
CA VAL A 430 4.75 12.09 17.35
C VAL A 430 5.36 12.72 16.10
N SER A 431 5.48 11.94 15.04
CA SER A 431 5.96 12.39 13.74
C SER A 431 5.00 12.00 12.61
N ILE A 432 4.97 12.81 11.56
CA ILE A 432 4.23 12.53 10.34
C ILE A 432 5.13 12.70 9.13
N ASN A 433 5.18 11.71 8.24
CA ASN A 433 6.04 11.74 7.04
C ASN A 433 7.52 12.04 7.37
N ARG A 434 8.01 11.49 8.49
CA ARG A 434 9.37 11.71 9.08
C ARG A 434 9.61 13.13 9.62
N GLN A 435 8.58 13.96 9.74
CA GLN A 435 8.66 15.29 10.32
C GLN A 435 8.08 15.29 11.73
N PHE A 436 8.85 15.80 12.69
CA PHE A 436 8.38 15.98 14.06
C PHE A 436 7.15 16.90 14.12
N VAL A 437 6.16 16.51 14.92
CA VAL A 437 4.94 17.28 15.18
C VAL A 437 4.94 17.79 16.61
N GLN A 438 4.96 16.88 17.59
CA GLN A 438 4.85 17.20 19.01
C GLN A 438 5.47 16.09 19.86
N ALA A 439 5.91 16.41 21.08
CA ALA A 439 6.36 15.43 22.06
C ALA A 439 5.58 15.58 23.37
N PHE A 440 5.30 14.46 24.03
CA PHE A 440 4.62 14.35 25.30
C PHE A 440 5.56 13.74 26.34
N PRO A 441 5.79 14.38 27.50
CA PRO A 441 6.64 13.80 28.54
C PRO A 441 5.97 12.56 29.16
N LEU A 442 6.74 11.50 29.37
CA LEU A 442 6.31 10.33 30.15
C LEU A 442 6.60 10.63 31.62
N LEU A 443 5.57 10.61 32.45
CA LEU A 443 5.66 11.03 33.85
C LEU A 443 5.75 9.82 34.80
N PRO A 444 6.57 9.89 35.86
CA PRO A 444 6.56 8.91 36.94
C PRO A 444 5.25 9.02 37.75
N SER A 445 4.86 7.97 38.49
CA SER A 445 3.79 8.06 39.48
C SER A 445 4.19 8.95 40.65
N GLU A 446 3.35 9.91 41.03
CA GLU A 446 3.58 10.76 42.22
C GLU A 446 3.26 10.04 43.55
N ASN A 447 2.58 8.89 43.50
CA ASN A 447 2.16 8.15 44.70
C ASN A 447 3.01 6.90 44.91
N GLU A 448 4.16 7.06 45.56
CA GLU A 448 4.91 5.93 46.11
C GLU A 448 4.12 5.30 47.28
N GLY A 449 3.83 3.98 47.20
CA GLY A 449 3.47 3.19 48.37
C GLY A 449 2.04 2.59 48.45
N LYS A 450 1.18 2.71 47.44
CA LYS A 450 -0.08 1.94 47.39
C LYS A 450 -0.35 1.39 46.00
N ALA A 451 0.04 0.14 45.77
CA ALA A 451 -0.42 -0.64 44.61
C ALA A 451 -1.89 -1.06 44.83
N VAL A 452 -2.81 -0.10 44.75
CA VAL A 452 -4.21 -0.42 44.51
C VAL A 452 -4.34 -0.49 42.99
N LEU A 453 -4.52 -1.71 42.47
CA LEU A 453 -4.91 -1.92 41.08
C LEU A 453 -6.33 -1.35 40.92
N HIS A 454 -6.44 -0.04 40.69
CA HIS A 454 -7.66 0.57 40.22
C HIS A 454 -7.85 0.10 38.78
N ILE A 455 -8.57 -1.00 38.60
CA ILE A 455 -9.22 -1.31 37.32
C ILE A 455 -10.21 -0.16 37.12
N PRO A 456 -9.93 0.84 36.27
CA PRO A 456 -10.79 1.98 36.14
C PRO A 456 -12.01 1.51 35.35
N LEU A 457 -13.13 1.30 36.02
CA LEU A 457 -14.43 1.05 35.39
C LEU A 457 -15.03 2.33 34.78
N ILE A 458 -14.30 3.46 34.80
CA ILE A 458 -14.76 4.76 34.32
C ILE A 458 -13.61 5.51 33.65
N GLN A 459 -13.69 5.60 32.32
CA GLN A 459 -12.85 6.38 31.40
C GLN A 459 -13.03 7.89 31.69
N GLY A 460 -11.94 8.67 31.84
CA GLY A 460 -12.05 10.14 31.68
C GLY A 460 -11.33 11.04 32.68
N LEU A 461 -10.11 10.72 33.11
CA LEU A 461 -9.32 11.66 33.94
C LEU A 461 -7.86 11.78 33.48
N ILE A 462 -7.63 11.95 32.16
CA ILE A 462 -6.37 12.49 31.59
C ILE A 462 -6.66 13.55 30.48
N ASP A 463 -7.91 13.99 30.31
CA ASP A 463 -8.46 14.72 29.15
C ASP A 463 -7.86 16.10 28.75
N LYS A 464 -6.78 16.59 29.38
CA LYS A 464 -6.22 17.92 29.08
C LYS A 464 -4.86 17.95 28.39
N LEU A 465 -4.25 16.79 28.09
CA LEU A 465 -2.96 16.72 27.38
C LEU A 465 -3.04 16.01 26.01
N ASP A 466 -4.24 15.64 25.55
CA ASP A 466 -4.41 14.59 24.53
C ASP A 466 -4.76 15.10 23.11
N GLN A 467 -4.80 16.42 22.92
CA GLN A 467 -5.08 17.02 21.61
C GLN A 467 -3.77 17.29 20.88
N VAL A 468 -3.57 16.56 19.78
CA VAL A 468 -2.48 16.82 18.84
C VAL A 468 -3.05 17.51 17.62
N THR A 469 -2.47 18.65 17.29
CA THR A 469 -2.91 19.51 16.20
C THR A 469 -1.92 19.34 15.04
N ILE A 470 -2.31 18.60 14.00
CA ILE A 470 -1.42 18.32 12.85
C ILE A 470 -1.57 19.42 11.79
N PRO A 471 -0.51 20.18 11.45
CA PRO A 471 -0.58 21.18 10.38
C PRO A 471 -0.89 20.54 9.03
N ALA A 472 -1.92 21.03 8.35
CA ALA A 472 -2.41 20.44 7.11
C ALA A 472 -1.38 20.44 5.95
N VAL A 473 -0.39 21.34 5.97
CA VAL A 473 0.70 21.42 4.98
C VAL A 473 1.62 20.18 4.99
N LYS A 474 1.61 19.39 6.08
CA LYS A 474 2.44 18.18 6.21
C LYS A 474 1.78 16.91 5.65
N LEU A 475 0.52 16.99 5.25
CA LEU A 475 -0.26 15.87 4.72
C LEU A 475 -0.21 15.82 3.20
N GLY A 476 -0.07 14.61 2.65
CA GLY A 476 -0.17 14.27 1.24
C GLY A 476 -1.17 13.14 1.00
N ILE A 477 -1.03 12.44 -0.12
CA ILE A 477 -1.89 11.29 -0.48
C ILE A 477 -1.59 10.11 0.46
N GLU A 478 -0.35 9.61 0.46
CA GLU A 478 0.10 8.58 1.41
C GLU A 478 0.81 9.27 2.58
N ASN A 479 0.38 8.99 3.82
CA ASN A 479 1.00 9.54 5.02
C ASN A 479 1.39 8.44 6.01
N ASN A 480 2.51 8.63 6.71
CA ASN A 480 2.95 7.74 7.79
C ASN A 480 2.96 8.51 9.11
N LEU A 481 2.04 8.18 10.01
CA LEU A 481 1.95 8.69 11.38
C LEU A 481 2.71 7.73 12.30
N ARG A 482 3.71 8.25 13.01
CA ARG A 482 4.63 7.44 13.81
C ARG A 482 4.76 7.99 15.23
N PHE A 483 4.79 7.08 16.19
CA PHE A 483 4.91 7.34 17.61
C PHE A 483 6.18 6.65 18.13
N ASP A 484 7.16 7.47 18.53
CA ASP A 484 8.44 7.03 19.06
C ASP A 484 8.45 7.22 20.58
N PHE A 485 8.60 6.13 21.33
CA PHE A 485 8.67 6.16 22.80
C PHE A 485 10.14 6.11 23.24
N ASP A 486 10.69 7.28 23.54
CA ASP A 486 12.06 7.45 23.99
C ASP A 486 12.13 7.34 25.52
N TYR A 487 12.59 6.21 26.05
CA TYR A 487 12.92 6.05 27.46
C TYR A 487 14.39 6.38 27.71
N VAL A 488 14.64 7.16 28.76
CA VAL A 488 15.99 7.32 29.28
C VAL A 488 16.32 6.07 30.08
N VAL A 489 17.45 5.45 29.73
CA VAL A 489 17.98 4.33 30.48
C VAL A 489 19.06 4.91 31.39
N PRO A 490 18.85 4.98 32.72
CA PRO A 490 19.83 5.57 33.63
C PRO A 490 21.05 4.63 33.73
N TYR A 491 22.24 5.19 33.48
CA TYR A 491 23.52 4.51 33.70
C TYR A 491 24.06 4.93 35.06
N LEU A 492 23.98 4.05 36.04
CA LEU A 492 24.63 4.26 37.33
C LEU A 492 26.00 3.60 37.28
N THR A 493 27.05 4.38 36.98
CA THR A 493 28.43 3.94 37.26
C THR A 493 28.71 4.31 38.72
N PRO A 494 28.72 3.37 39.67
CA PRO A 494 29.01 3.70 41.05
C PRO A 494 30.44 4.24 41.16
N ALA A 495 30.60 5.31 41.94
CA ALA A 495 31.89 5.96 42.18
C ALA A 495 32.92 5.03 42.86
N SER A 496 32.49 3.88 43.40
CA SER A 496 33.30 2.90 44.12
C SER A 496 34.07 1.90 43.24
N GLY A 497 33.83 1.87 41.92
CA GLY A 497 34.47 0.89 41.03
C GLY A 497 33.92 -0.55 41.14
N GLU A 498 32.84 -0.75 41.90
CA GLU A 498 32.14 -2.04 41.99
C GLU A 498 31.14 -2.20 40.82
N CYS A 499 31.10 -3.38 40.19
CA CYS A 499 30.14 -3.63 39.11
C CYS A 499 28.75 -3.95 39.68
N VAL A 500 27.89 -2.95 39.70
CA VAL A 500 26.45 -3.16 39.93
C VAL A 500 25.80 -3.45 38.59
N SER A 501 25.32 -4.68 38.38
CA SER A 501 24.54 -5.03 37.20
C SER A 501 23.12 -4.47 37.34
N TYR A 502 22.75 -3.51 36.51
CA TYR A 502 21.35 -3.08 36.37
C TYR A 502 20.73 -3.83 35.20
N GLN A 503 19.73 -4.68 35.46
CA GLN A 503 18.95 -5.29 34.38
C GLN A 503 17.81 -4.33 34.01
N PRO A 504 17.82 -3.74 32.81
CA PRO A 504 16.72 -2.91 32.35
C PRO A 504 15.48 -3.80 32.17
N LEU A 505 14.36 -3.37 32.75
CA LEU A 505 13.07 -4.02 32.50
C LEU A 505 12.53 -3.52 31.16
N PRO A 506 11.92 -4.41 30.35
CA PRO A 506 11.28 -3.98 29.11
C PRO A 506 10.11 -3.05 29.42
N ASN A 507 10.02 -1.96 28.69
CA ASN A 507 8.88 -1.04 28.73
C ASN A 507 7.80 -1.55 27.78
N THR A 508 6.56 -1.56 28.23
CA THR A 508 5.37 -1.78 27.41
C THR A 508 4.71 -0.45 27.12
N VAL A 509 4.39 -0.20 25.86
CA VAL A 509 3.66 0.99 25.39
C VAL A 509 2.53 0.58 24.46
N ALA A 510 1.42 1.32 24.50
CA ALA A 510 0.28 1.09 23.65
C ALA A 510 -0.45 2.39 23.34
N ILE A 511 -0.97 2.50 22.13
CA ILE A 511 -1.92 3.52 21.72
C ILE A 511 -3.31 2.89 21.77
N ASP A 512 -4.23 3.55 22.45
CA ASP A 512 -5.58 3.04 22.60
C ASP A 512 -6.29 3.07 21.23
N LYS A 513 -7.00 1.98 20.94
CA LYS A 513 -7.79 1.80 19.72
C LYS A 513 -8.87 2.88 19.58
N ASP A 514 -9.34 3.44 20.70
CA ASP A 514 -10.32 4.53 20.77
C ASP A 514 -9.72 5.93 20.52
N SER A 515 -8.43 6.03 20.20
CA SER A 515 -7.83 7.28 19.71
C SER A 515 -8.48 7.64 18.37
N THR A 516 -8.78 8.92 18.15
CA THR A 516 -9.54 9.36 16.96
C THR A 516 -8.79 10.40 16.15
N LEU A 517 -8.88 10.31 14.82
CA LEU A 517 -8.47 11.33 13.86
C LEU A 517 -9.72 11.91 13.19
N ASN A 518 -9.88 13.24 13.19
CA ASN A 518 -11.06 13.87 12.61
C ASN A 518 -10.74 14.70 11.36
N LEU A 519 -11.19 14.22 10.20
CA LEU A 519 -11.08 14.91 8.91
C LEU A 519 -12.42 15.47 8.39
N SER A 520 -13.51 15.34 9.16
CA SER A 520 -14.87 15.73 8.73
C SER A 520 -15.08 17.21 8.41
N GLY A 521 -14.21 18.09 8.94
CA GLY A 521 -14.28 19.53 8.68
C GLY A 521 -13.71 19.97 7.33
N PHE A 522 -12.97 19.08 6.65
CA PHE A 522 -12.29 19.40 5.39
C PHE A 522 -13.22 19.21 4.19
N ARG A 523 -12.96 19.97 3.12
CA ARG A 523 -13.78 19.96 1.90
C ARG A 523 -13.03 19.28 0.77
N HIS A 524 -13.75 18.79 -0.23
CA HIS A 524 -13.15 18.22 -1.43
C HIS A 524 -13.10 19.28 -2.54
N PHE A 525 -11.90 19.72 -2.89
CA PHE A 525 -11.63 20.68 -3.95
C PHE A 525 -10.19 20.54 -4.45
N LEU A 526 -10.04 20.36 -5.77
CA LEU A 526 -8.74 20.20 -6.43
C LEU A 526 -8.65 21.01 -7.72
N ALA A 527 -7.50 21.64 -7.94
CA ALA A 527 -7.16 22.24 -9.23
C ALA A 527 -6.64 21.14 -10.19
N MET A 528 -7.30 21.02 -11.33
CA MET A 528 -7.00 20.06 -12.39
C MET A 528 -6.55 20.80 -13.66
N PRO A 529 -5.79 20.19 -14.58
CA PRO A 529 -5.30 18.81 -14.54
C PRO A 529 -4.18 18.57 -13.52
N ASN A 530 -4.23 17.42 -12.84
CA ASN A 530 -3.20 16.98 -11.90
C ASN A 530 -2.88 15.49 -12.09
N LEU A 531 -1.84 15.21 -12.89
CA LEU A 531 -1.37 13.84 -13.13
C LEU A 531 -0.75 13.17 -11.90
N ARG A 532 -0.36 13.92 -10.87
CA ARG A 532 0.11 13.33 -9.62
C ARG A 532 -1.02 12.61 -8.89
N SER A 533 -2.20 13.23 -8.89
CA SER A 533 -3.42 12.65 -8.28
C SER A 533 -3.88 11.40 -9.04
N PHE A 534 -3.75 11.39 -10.37
CA PHE A 534 -3.99 10.19 -11.18
C PHE A 534 -2.97 9.08 -10.90
N ALA A 535 -1.67 9.40 -10.95
CA ALA A 535 -0.62 8.40 -10.84
C ALA A 535 -0.55 7.71 -9.46
N ASN A 536 -0.85 8.44 -8.38
CA ASN A 536 -0.69 7.95 -7.00
C ASN A 536 -2.01 7.59 -6.30
N ALA A 537 -3.16 8.08 -6.78
CA ALA A 537 -4.45 7.81 -6.16
C ALA A 537 -5.57 7.46 -7.16
N GLY A 538 -5.29 7.38 -8.46
CA GLY A 538 -6.26 6.97 -9.48
C GLY A 538 -7.34 8.02 -9.71
N PHE A 539 -7.14 9.24 -9.19
CA PHE A 539 -8.13 10.31 -9.24
C PHE A 539 -8.13 10.98 -10.61
N PRO A 540 -9.30 11.34 -11.17
CA PRO A 540 -10.63 11.38 -10.54
C PRO A 540 -11.43 10.07 -10.55
N PHE A 541 -10.94 9.03 -11.23
CA PHE A 541 -11.66 7.76 -11.39
C PHE A 541 -11.92 7.05 -10.05
N SER A 542 -11.01 7.22 -9.10
CA SER A 542 -11.10 6.66 -7.75
C SER A 542 -12.09 7.35 -6.81
N ARG A 543 -12.74 8.46 -7.23
CA ARG A 543 -13.75 9.17 -6.41
C ARG A 543 -14.84 8.23 -5.91
N LEU A 544 -15.24 7.26 -6.73
CA LEU A 544 -16.09 6.12 -6.35
C LEU A 544 -15.25 4.85 -6.45
N ALA A 545 -15.26 4.03 -5.40
CA ALA A 545 -14.34 2.89 -5.28
C ALA A 545 -14.52 1.83 -6.39
N ASP A 546 -15.74 1.72 -6.96
CA ASP A 546 -16.10 0.77 -8.00
C ASP A 546 -15.96 1.30 -9.45
N LEU A 547 -15.50 2.55 -9.60
CA LEU A 547 -15.34 3.26 -10.87
C LEU A 547 -16.66 3.42 -11.67
N SER A 548 -17.82 3.41 -11.00
CA SER A 548 -19.16 3.56 -11.63
C SER A 548 -19.37 4.84 -12.45
N GLN A 549 -18.54 5.87 -12.23
CA GLN A 549 -18.52 7.12 -13.00
C GLN A 549 -17.36 7.23 -14.00
N THR A 550 -16.73 6.10 -14.34
CA THR A 550 -15.63 6.05 -15.30
C THR A 550 -16.09 5.39 -16.60
N LEU A 551 -15.81 6.06 -17.71
CA LEU A 551 -15.89 5.51 -19.06
C LEU A 551 -14.47 5.29 -19.59
N VAL A 552 -14.11 4.05 -19.88
CA VAL A 552 -12.83 3.73 -20.50
C VAL A 552 -13.01 3.58 -22.00
N VAL A 553 -12.30 4.40 -22.77
CA VAL A 553 -12.34 4.39 -24.23
C VAL A 553 -11.13 3.66 -24.77
N VAL A 554 -11.37 2.57 -25.48
CA VAL A 554 -10.35 1.69 -26.06
C VAL A 554 -10.46 1.62 -27.58
N ALA A 555 -9.43 1.08 -28.25
CA ALA A 555 -9.50 0.86 -29.69
C ALA A 555 -10.44 -0.32 -30.01
N PRO A 556 -11.24 -0.26 -31.11
CA PRO A 556 -12.10 -1.38 -31.53
C PRO A 556 -11.35 -2.70 -31.81
N LYS A 557 -10.08 -2.59 -32.23
CA LYS A 557 -9.18 -3.73 -32.48
C LYS A 557 -7.89 -3.55 -31.68
N PRO A 558 -7.88 -3.89 -30.39
CA PRO A 558 -6.73 -3.61 -29.55
C PRO A 558 -5.61 -4.64 -29.77
N SER A 559 -4.38 -4.15 -29.81
CA SER A 559 -3.20 -5.00 -29.69
C SER A 559 -3.07 -5.58 -28.27
N PRO A 560 -2.38 -6.70 -28.07
CA PRO A 560 -2.23 -7.30 -26.74
C PRO A 560 -1.69 -6.31 -25.70
N ILE A 561 -0.71 -5.48 -26.06
CA ILE A 561 -0.13 -4.51 -25.13
C ILE A 561 -1.09 -3.38 -24.74
N GLN A 562 -2.05 -3.02 -25.60
CA GLN A 562 -3.10 -2.05 -25.27
C GLN A 562 -4.09 -2.62 -24.25
N VAL A 563 -4.50 -3.89 -24.43
CA VAL A 563 -5.29 -4.60 -23.41
C VAL A 563 -4.48 -4.72 -22.12
N SER A 564 -3.19 -5.06 -22.19
CA SER A 564 -2.30 -5.09 -21.01
C SER A 564 -2.26 -3.75 -20.27
N THR A 565 -2.23 -2.63 -21.01
CA THR A 565 -2.27 -1.27 -20.45
C THR A 565 -3.59 -0.97 -19.75
N LEU A 566 -4.72 -1.37 -20.34
CA LEU A 566 -6.04 -1.32 -19.69
C LEU A 566 -6.04 -2.08 -18.36
N LEU A 567 -5.60 -3.33 -18.39
CA LEU A 567 -5.57 -4.21 -17.21
C LEU A 567 -4.64 -3.65 -16.13
N ALA A 568 -3.45 -3.18 -16.51
CA ALA A 568 -2.48 -2.58 -15.60
C ALA A 568 -3.02 -1.30 -14.95
N THR A 569 -3.70 -0.44 -15.73
CA THR A 569 -4.27 0.82 -15.24
C THR A 569 -5.39 0.57 -14.23
N LEU A 570 -6.37 -0.30 -14.55
CA LEU A 570 -7.44 -0.62 -13.60
C LEU A 570 -6.94 -1.45 -12.42
N GLY A 571 -5.93 -2.30 -12.63
CA GLY A 571 -5.15 -2.94 -11.58
C GLY A 571 -4.60 -1.93 -10.58
N ASN A 572 -3.96 -0.87 -11.07
CA ASN A 572 -3.33 0.15 -10.23
C ASN A 572 -4.36 0.96 -9.46
N ILE A 573 -5.45 1.37 -10.11
CA ILE A 573 -6.53 2.07 -9.43
C ILE A 573 -7.15 1.17 -8.35
N GLY A 574 -7.38 -0.12 -8.64
CA GLY A 574 -7.86 -1.08 -7.65
C GLY A 574 -6.90 -1.26 -6.45
N ALA A 575 -5.60 -1.31 -6.71
CA ALA A 575 -4.57 -1.36 -5.65
C ALA A 575 -4.61 -0.12 -4.73
N GLN A 576 -4.91 1.05 -5.29
CA GLN A 576 -4.97 2.31 -4.57
C GLN A 576 -6.29 2.50 -3.80
N THR A 577 -7.43 2.12 -4.38
CA THR A 577 -8.75 2.22 -3.71
C THR A 577 -8.99 1.10 -2.70
N GLY A 578 -8.38 -0.08 -2.90
CA GLY A 578 -8.66 -1.27 -2.11
C GLY A 578 -9.98 -1.95 -2.48
N TYR A 579 -10.57 -1.59 -3.63
CA TYR A 579 -11.82 -2.17 -4.13
C TYR A 579 -11.76 -2.40 -5.65
N PRO A 580 -12.27 -3.53 -6.16
CA PRO A 580 -12.27 -3.80 -7.59
C PRO A 580 -13.21 -2.87 -8.36
N ALA A 581 -12.85 -2.56 -9.61
CA ALA A 581 -13.58 -1.69 -10.53
C ALA A 581 -14.85 -2.34 -11.11
N LEU A 582 -15.76 -2.83 -10.25
CA LEU A 582 -16.90 -3.68 -10.63
C LEU A 582 -17.91 -3.00 -11.59
N ALA A 583 -17.98 -1.67 -11.54
CA ALA A 583 -18.97 -0.85 -12.25
C ALA A 583 -18.36 0.01 -13.37
N VAL A 584 -17.09 -0.20 -13.72
CA VAL A 584 -16.45 0.47 -14.86
C VAL A 584 -17.16 0.12 -16.15
N THR A 585 -17.30 1.10 -17.05
CA THR A 585 -17.88 0.90 -18.40
C THR A 585 -16.80 1.06 -19.47
N LEU A 586 -16.76 0.18 -20.45
CA LEU A 586 -15.90 0.30 -21.63
C LEU A 586 -16.71 0.71 -22.86
N SER A 587 -16.09 1.49 -23.73
CA SER A 587 -16.62 1.81 -25.06
C SER A 587 -15.47 1.89 -26.07
N ASP A 588 -15.76 1.57 -27.32
CA ASP A 588 -14.88 1.86 -28.47
C ASP A 588 -15.29 3.14 -29.22
N ASP A 589 -16.46 3.70 -28.87
CA ASP A 589 -16.98 4.94 -29.41
C ASP A 589 -17.05 6.02 -28.33
N LEU A 590 -16.33 7.11 -28.59
CA LEU A 590 -16.29 8.28 -27.73
C LEU A 590 -17.59 9.10 -27.80
N SER A 591 -18.40 8.96 -28.85
CA SER A 591 -19.68 9.68 -28.94
C SER A 591 -20.61 9.36 -27.76
N GLN A 592 -20.51 8.14 -27.22
CA GLN A 592 -21.25 7.70 -26.04
C GLN A 592 -20.88 8.49 -24.77
N ALA A 593 -19.67 9.07 -24.73
CA ALA A 593 -19.23 9.91 -23.62
C ALA A 593 -20.02 11.23 -23.53
N SER A 594 -20.59 11.71 -24.64
CA SER A 594 -21.40 12.93 -24.65
C SER A 594 -22.74 12.78 -23.92
N ALA A 595 -23.24 11.55 -23.81
CA ALA A 595 -24.53 11.25 -23.19
C ALA A 595 -24.44 10.94 -21.69
N GLN A 596 -23.23 10.86 -21.12
CA GLN A 596 -23.00 10.38 -19.76
C GLN A 596 -22.09 11.35 -19.00
N ASP A 597 -22.53 11.84 -17.84
CA ASP A 597 -21.71 12.66 -16.93
C ASP A 597 -20.64 11.79 -16.22
N ARG A 598 -19.57 11.45 -16.95
CA ARG A 598 -18.52 10.52 -16.53
C ARG A 598 -17.12 11.05 -16.86
N ASP A 599 -16.16 10.64 -16.03
CA ASP A 599 -14.74 10.85 -16.30
C ASP A 599 -14.26 9.84 -17.36
N ILE A 600 -13.38 10.28 -18.25
CA ILE A 600 -12.98 9.52 -19.44
C ILE A 600 -11.51 9.09 -19.31
N LEU A 601 -11.27 7.78 -19.28
CA LEU A 601 -9.93 7.21 -19.40
C LEU A 601 -9.73 6.71 -20.83
N LEU A 602 -8.83 7.32 -21.57
CA LEU A 602 -8.57 6.94 -22.97
C LEU A 602 -7.26 6.15 -23.07
N ILE A 603 -7.29 5.00 -23.76
CA ILE A 603 -6.10 4.19 -24.02
C ILE A 603 -5.95 4.03 -25.52
N GLY A 604 -4.91 4.62 -26.11
CA GLY A 604 -4.73 4.56 -27.55
C GLY A 604 -4.30 5.89 -28.16
N ARG A 605 -5.00 6.28 -29.23
CA ARG A 605 -4.79 7.55 -29.92
C ARG A 605 -5.93 8.50 -29.58
N ILE A 606 -5.62 9.78 -29.41
CA ILE A 606 -6.67 10.80 -29.20
C ILE A 606 -7.51 10.93 -30.49
N PRO A 607 -8.82 10.64 -30.43
CA PRO A 607 -9.74 10.78 -31.55
C PRO A 607 -9.84 12.25 -32.00
N PRO A 608 -10.12 12.52 -33.29
CA PRO A 608 -10.30 13.88 -33.80
C PRO A 608 -11.35 14.70 -33.04
N THR A 609 -12.35 14.06 -32.45
CA THR A 609 -13.44 14.69 -31.69
C THR A 609 -13.00 15.27 -30.34
N LEU A 610 -11.91 14.78 -29.74
CA LEU A 610 -11.26 15.43 -28.57
C LEU A 610 -10.16 16.39 -29.00
N ARG A 611 -9.86 16.48 -30.29
CA ARG A 611 -8.94 17.49 -30.82
C ARG A 611 -9.72 18.78 -30.99
N ASP A 612 -9.98 19.48 -29.88
CA ASP A 612 -10.08 20.93 -29.98
C ASP A 612 -8.76 21.40 -30.59
N ALA A 613 -8.84 21.90 -31.84
CA ALA A 613 -7.71 22.06 -32.74
C ALA A 613 -6.60 22.96 -32.18
N ASP A 614 -6.89 23.77 -31.15
CA ASP A 614 -5.93 24.65 -30.49
C ASP A 614 -5.42 24.11 -29.14
N ARG A 615 -6.24 23.43 -28.32
CA ARG A 615 -5.85 23.00 -26.96
C ARG A 615 -5.08 21.68 -26.96
N VAL A 616 -5.61 20.66 -27.63
CA VAL A 616 -4.97 19.34 -27.69
C VAL A 616 -3.84 19.30 -28.70
N ALA A 617 -3.94 20.07 -29.80
CA ALA A 617 -2.81 20.21 -30.72
C ALA A 617 -1.63 20.93 -30.08
N GLN A 618 -1.84 21.90 -29.18
CA GLN A 618 -0.76 22.50 -28.40
C GLN A 618 -0.15 21.50 -27.41
N LEU A 619 -0.96 20.67 -26.75
CA LEU A 619 -0.48 19.62 -25.83
C LEU A 619 0.31 18.52 -26.57
N VAL A 620 -0.18 18.06 -27.71
CA VAL A 620 0.47 17.02 -28.54
C VAL A 620 1.67 17.57 -29.31
N ASN A 621 1.58 18.77 -29.90
CA ASN A 621 2.75 19.41 -30.55
C ASN A 621 3.79 19.86 -29.51
N ALA A 622 3.41 20.14 -28.26
CA ALA A 622 4.36 20.36 -27.16
C ALA A 622 5.20 19.10 -26.86
N THR A 623 4.65 17.90 -27.04
CA THR A 623 5.44 16.65 -26.90
C THR A 623 6.53 16.52 -27.98
N GLN A 624 6.27 17.04 -29.19
CA GLN A 624 7.22 17.04 -30.31
C GLN A 624 8.21 18.22 -30.26
N SER A 625 7.89 19.30 -29.54
CA SER A 625 8.63 20.57 -29.62
C SER A 625 9.52 20.89 -28.42
N TRP A 626 9.77 19.93 -27.52
CA TRP A 626 10.46 20.23 -26.27
C TRP A 626 11.32 19.09 -25.78
N LEU A 627 12.45 18.91 -26.48
CA LEU A 627 13.44 17.90 -26.18
C LEU A 627 14.55 18.38 -25.23
N ILE A 628 14.63 19.68 -24.86
CA ILE A 628 15.69 20.19 -23.97
C ILE A 628 15.23 21.45 -23.21
N SER A 629 14.70 21.33 -21.99
CA SER A 629 14.94 22.29 -20.89
C SER A 629 14.25 21.83 -19.59
N PRO A 630 15.00 21.70 -18.47
CA PRO A 630 14.41 21.35 -17.18
C PRO A 630 13.81 22.59 -16.54
N MET A 631 12.49 22.71 -16.52
CA MET A 631 11.81 23.56 -15.53
C MET A 631 11.45 22.66 -14.33
N ASN A 632 12.38 22.59 -13.37
CA ASN A 632 12.10 22.08 -12.03
C ASN A 632 11.14 23.04 -11.33
N ASN A 633 9.84 22.92 -11.58
CA ASN A 633 8.82 23.57 -10.77
C ASN A 633 8.23 22.54 -9.80
N THR A 634 8.99 22.23 -8.76
CA THR A 634 8.59 21.39 -7.61
C THR A 634 7.68 22.17 -6.64
N ALA A 635 6.74 22.97 -7.16
CA ALA A 635 5.79 23.67 -6.31
C ALA A 635 4.86 22.65 -5.60
N PRO A 636 4.62 22.78 -4.28
CA PRO A 636 3.70 21.90 -3.57
C PRO A 636 2.27 22.05 -4.09
N ASP A 637 1.50 20.96 -4.14
CA ASP A 637 0.21 20.85 -4.82
C ASP A 637 -0.87 21.82 -4.30
N ASN A 638 -0.75 22.25 -3.03
CA ASN A 638 -1.69 23.16 -2.38
C ASN A 638 -1.34 24.64 -2.61
N THR A 639 -0.43 24.92 -3.55
CA THR A 639 -0.07 26.28 -3.93
C THR A 639 -0.76 26.64 -5.23
N ILE A 640 -1.32 27.85 -5.25
CA ILE A 640 -1.99 28.35 -6.45
C ILE A 640 -0.96 28.36 -7.59
N PRO A 641 -1.25 27.68 -8.71
CA PRO A 641 -0.31 27.57 -9.81
C PRO A 641 0.13 28.95 -10.27
N ASP A 642 1.45 29.15 -10.43
CA ASP A 642 2.00 30.37 -11.01
C ASP A 642 1.44 30.54 -12.44
N PRO A 643 0.77 31.67 -12.76
CA PRO A 643 0.29 31.95 -14.12
C PRO A 643 1.42 31.88 -15.17
N ALA A 644 2.66 32.23 -14.80
CA ALA A 644 3.80 32.17 -15.70
C ALA A 644 4.19 30.74 -16.09
N ALA A 645 3.81 29.73 -15.29
CA ALA A 645 4.05 28.32 -15.59
C ALA A 645 3.06 27.73 -16.61
N GLN A 646 2.04 28.50 -17.03
CA GLN A 646 1.02 28.06 -17.99
C GLN A 646 1.44 28.31 -19.45
N HIS A 647 2.55 29.01 -19.68
CA HIS A 647 3.00 29.39 -21.02
C HIS A 647 4.32 28.69 -21.38
N PRO A 648 4.38 27.99 -22.54
CA PRO A 648 5.60 27.32 -22.98
C PRO A 648 6.69 28.36 -23.34
N ALA A 649 7.88 28.23 -22.75
CA ALA A 649 8.93 29.25 -22.82
C ALA A 649 9.72 29.35 -24.16
N VAL A 650 9.69 28.34 -25.06
CA VAL A 650 10.57 28.15 -26.24
C VAL A 650 10.07 27.02 -27.20
N LYS A 651 9.44 27.31 -28.34
CA LYS A 651 9.07 26.25 -29.31
C LYS A 651 10.32 25.64 -30.00
N THR A 652 10.58 24.33 -29.89
CA THR A 652 11.68 23.65 -30.65
C THR A 652 11.30 22.23 -31.12
N THR A 653 10.78 22.09 -32.33
CA THR A 653 10.44 20.79 -32.96
C THR A 653 11.65 19.88 -33.10
N LEU A 654 11.60 18.69 -32.52
CA LEU A 654 12.70 17.75 -32.55
C LEU A 654 12.11 16.33 -32.73
N SER A 655 12.47 15.71 -33.84
CA SER A 655 12.01 14.37 -34.23
C SER A 655 12.92 13.33 -33.55
N ALA A 656 12.41 12.59 -32.58
CA ALA A 656 13.11 11.48 -31.97
C ALA A 656 12.49 10.16 -32.42
N GLN A 657 13.33 9.20 -32.83
CA GLN A 657 12.95 7.86 -33.29
C GLN A 657 12.88 6.82 -32.15
N ALA A 658 12.91 7.26 -30.89
CA ALA A 658 12.92 6.38 -29.72
C ALA A 658 11.50 6.18 -29.18
N PRO A 659 11.18 5.00 -28.58
CA PRO A 659 9.87 4.72 -28.02
C PRO A 659 9.42 5.79 -27.02
N LEU A 660 8.19 6.28 -27.18
CA LEU A 660 7.66 7.41 -26.44
C LEU A 660 6.25 7.12 -25.93
N ALA A 661 6.05 7.29 -24.63
CA ALA A 661 4.74 7.31 -24.02
C ALA A 661 4.41 8.68 -23.44
N VAL A 662 3.13 9.04 -23.47
CA VAL A 662 2.63 10.32 -22.96
C VAL A 662 1.32 10.08 -22.21
N ILE A 663 1.23 10.64 -21.02
CA ILE A 663 -0.02 10.78 -20.27
C ILE A 663 -0.47 12.23 -20.38
N VAL A 664 -1.71 12.47 -20.80
CA VAL A 664 -2.27 13.82 -20.93
C VAL A 664 -3.57 13.90 -20.13
N GLY A 665 -3.71 14.92 -19.29
CA GLY A 665 -4.93 15.25 -18.56
C GLY A 665 -5.51 16.58 -19.00
N PHE A 666 -6.83 16.65 -19.24
CA PHE A 666 -7.55 17.88 -19.57
C PHE A 666 -9.03 17.80 -19.13
N GLU A 667 -9.78 18.90 -19.23
CA GLU A 667 -11.22 18.92 -18.92
C GLU A 667 -12.02 18.25 -20.04
N SER A 668 -13.05 17.48 -19.68
CA SER A 668 -13.97 16.89 -20.65
C SER A 668 -14.74 17.98 -21.40
N PRO A 669 -14.79 17.95 -22.74
CA PRO A 669 -15.61 18.89 -23.51
C PRO A 669 -17.12 18.62 -23.34
N PHE A 670 -17.50 17.46 -22.81
CA PHE A 670 -18.89 17.02 -22.70
C PHE A 670 -19.55 17.40 -21.37
N SER A 671 -18.76 17.52 -20.29
CA SER A 671 -19.28 17.77 -18.95
C SER A 671 -18.27 18.55 -18.13
N ALA A 672 -18.71 19.68 -17.56
CA ALA A 672 -17.87 20.50 -16.70
C ALA A 672 -17.45 19.72 -15.43
N GLN A 673 -16.26 20.01 -14.91
CA GLN A 673 -15.66 19.29 -13.77
C GLN A 673 -15.35 17.79 -14.00
N ARG A 674 -15.58 17.24 -15.20
CA ARG A 674 -15.12 15.90 -15.56
C ARG A 674 -13.76 15.97 -16.24
N SER A 675 -12.93 14.98 -16.01
CA SER A 675 -11.59 14.91 -16.58
C SER A 675 -11.50 13.87 -17.70
N VAL A 676 -10.65 14.17 -18.67
CA VAL A 676 -10.11 13.18 -19.59
C VAL A 676 -8.67 12.92 -19.21
N VAL A 677 -8.31 11.66 -18.98
CA VAL A 677 -6.91 11.22 -18.87
C VAL A 677 -6.64 10.27 -20.03
N ALA A 678 -5.70 10.64 -20.89
CA ALA A 678 -5.32 9.88 -22.06
C ALA A 678 -3.94 9.26 -21.88
N LEU A 679 -3.88 7.93 -22.02
CA LEU A 679 -2.70 7.10 -22.03
C LEU A 679 -2.31 6.80 -23.47
N LEU A 680 -1.22 7.42 -23.92
CA LEU A 680 -0.79 7.44 -25.32
C LEU A 680 0.60 6.82 -25.45
N ALA A 681 0.80 6.06 -26.52
CA ALA A 681 2.12 5.60 -26.95
C ALA A 681 2.18 5.51 -28.47
N ASP A 682 3.38 5.64 -29.02
CA ASP A 682 3.68 5.56 -30.44
C ASP A 682 3.70 4.12 -30.97
N ASP A 683 4.30 3.20 -30.22
CA ASP A 683 4.47 1.79 -30.56
C ASP A 683 4.30 0.86 -29.35
N GLN A 684 4.57 -0.45 -29.54
CA GLN A 684 4.47 -1.45 -28.47
C GLN A 684 5.50 -1.23 -27.35
N ALA A 685 6.71 -0.74 -27.67
CA ALA A 685 7.74 -0.46 -26.70
C ALA A 685 7.38 0.76 -25.83
N GLY A 686 6.72 1.77 -26.41
CA GLY A 686 6.15 2.91 -25.71
C GLY A 686 5.11 2.50 -24.66
N TYR A 687 4.17 1.60 -25.01
CA TYR A 687 3.24 1.04 -24.00
C TYR A 687 3.95 0.24 -22.91
N GLY A 688 5.05 -0.44 -23.23
CA GLY A 688 5.91 -1.08 -22.23
C GLY A 688 6.46 -0.07 -21.22
N LEU A 689 7.05 1.04 -21.71
CA LEU A 689 7.54 2.13 -20.86
C LEU A 689 6.43 2.75 -20.01
N LEU A 690 5.23 2.93 -20.58
CA LEU A 690 4.06 3.44 -19.87
C LEU A 690 3.67 2.54 -18.70
N ASN A 691 3.52 1.23 -18.95
CA ASN A 691 3.10 0.26 -17.94
C ASN A 691 4.12 0.16 -16.80
N GLU A 692 5.41 0.20 -17.10
CA GLU A 692 6.45 0.25 -16.09
C GLU A 692 6.41 1.55 -15.27
N ALA A 693 6.19 2.69 -15.92
CA ALA A 693 6.15 3.98 -15.25
C ALA A 693 4.97 4.13 -14.29
N LEU A 694 3.84 3.46 -14.56
CA LEU A 694 2.68 3.43 -13.67
C LEU A 694 2.91 2.59 -12.40
N ILE A 695 3.86 1.66 -12.41
CA ILE A 695 4.12 0.73 -11.28
C ILE A 695 5.31 1.20 -10.43
N ASP A 696 6.28 1.90 -11.03
CA ASP A 696 7.47 2.39 -10.36
C ASP A 696 7.19 3.66 -9.55
N LYS A 697 7.23 3.55 -8.20
CA LYS A 697 6.99 4.67 -7.27
C LYS A 697 7.88 5.90 -7.52
N GLY A 698 9.11 5.70 -7.98
CA GLY A 698 10.02 6.80 -8.33
C GLY A 698 9.54 7.54 -9.57
N LYS A 699 9.07 6.81 -10.58
CA LYS A 699 8.51 7.39 -11.82
C LYS A 699 7.14 8.03 -11.59
N THR A 700 6.25 7.44 -10.79
CA THR A 700 4.94 8.04 -10.46
C THR A 700 5.07 9.32 -9.64
N ALA A 701 6.07 9.42 -8.77
CA ALA A 701 6.37 10.66 -8.03
C ALA A 701 6.77 11.83 -8.95
N ALA A 702 7.39 11.52 -10.10
CA ALA A 702 7.77 12.48 -11.13
C ALA A 702 6.60 12.86 -12.07
N MET A 703 5.44 12.18 -11.99
CA MET A 703 4.24 12.53 -12.75
C MET A 703 3.51 13.69 -12.07
N TYR A 704 3.36 14.83 -12.76
CA TYR A 704 2.65 16.01 -12.26
C TYR A 704 2.10 16.87 -13.41
N GLY A 705 1.29 17.89 -13.08
CA GLY A 705 0.79 18.83 -14.08
C GLY A 705 -0.27 18.21 -14.99
N SER A 706 -0.26 18.59 -16.26
CA SER A 706 -1.24 18.14 -17.28
C SER A 706 -0.65 17.19 -18.32
N VAL A 707 0.68 17.14 -18.48
CA VAL A 707 1.35 16.25 -19.44
C VAL A 707 2.54 15.56 -18.76
N ALA A 708 2.63 14.25 -18.83
CA ALA A 708 3.80 13.49 -18.42
C ALA A 708 4.35 12.69 -19.62
N VAL A 709 5.59 12.99 -19.99
CA VAL A 709 6.31 12.35 -21.09
C VAL A 709 7.25 11.29 -20.51
N ILE A 710 7.11 10.05 -20.96
CA ILE A 710 7.80 8.87 -20.45
C ILE A 710 8.74 8.36 -21.54
N ARG A 711 10.01 8.21 -21.18
CA ARG A 711 11.10 7.72 -22.04
C ARG A 711 11.96 6.71 -21.28
N SER A 712 12.86 6.05 -21.99
CA SER A 712 13.89 5.21 -21.37
C SER A 712 14.77 5.96 -20.37
N SER A 713 14.98 7.27 -20.57
CA SER A 713 15.76 8.13 -19.67
C SER A 713 15.03 8.56 -18.39
N GLY A 714 13.71 8.35 -18.28
CA GLY A 714 12.91 8.78 -17.15
C GLY A 714 11.58 9.45 -17.53
N VAL A 715 10.95 10.10 -16.55
CA VAL A 715 9.65 10.78 -16.68
C VAL A 715 9.84 12.29 -16.53
N ASN A 716 9.36 13.05 -17.51
CA ASN A 716 9.35 14.50 -17.49
C ASN A 716 7.92 15.02 -17.56
N SER A 717 7.54 15.86 -16.60
CA SER A 717 6.17 16.35 -16.46
C SER A 717 6.07 17.85 -16.65
N LEU A 718 4.94 18.30 -17.20
CA LEU A 718 4.68 19.69 -17.53
C LEU A 718 3.24 20.06 -17.19
N ARG A 719 3.02 21.34 -16.90
CA ARG A 719 1.69 21.93 -16.81
C ARG A 719 1.51 22.85 -18.01
N VAL A 720 0.54 22.52 -18.84
CA VAL A 720 0.19 23.22 -20.09
C VAL A 720 -1.33 23.28 -20.20
N GLY A 721 -1.85 24.43 -20.62
CA GLY A 721 -3.29 24.67 -20.78
C GLY A 721 -3.96 25.26 -19.55
N ASP A 722 -5.27 25.51 -19.68
CA ASP A 722 -6.10 26.11 -18.65
C ASP A 722 -6.31 25.13 -17.48
N ILE A 723 -6.38 25.67 -16.27
CA ILE A 723 -6.78 24.93 -15.07
C ILE A 723 -8.29 25.01 -14.88
N TYR A 724 -8.89 23.90 -14.46
CA TYR A 724 -10.28 23.82 -14.00
C TYR A 724 -10.31 23.27 -12.57
N TYR A 725 -11.48 23.31 -11.95
CA TYR A 725 -11.62 22.93 -10.55
C TYR A 725 -12.67 21.84 -10.40
N VAL A 726 -12.30 20.77 -9.71
CA VAL A 726 -13.19 19.66 -9.37
C VAL A 726 -13.55 19.77 -7.88
N GLY A 727 -14.80 19.50 -7.55
CA GLY A 727 -15.32 19.58 -6.18
C GLY A 727 -15.97 20.92 -5.84
N HIS A 728 -16.13 21.18 -4.55
CA HIS A 728 -16.91 22.32 -4.06
C HIS A 728 -16.16 23.09 -2.95
N LEU A 729 -15.97 24.38 -3.20
CA LEU A 729 -15.59 25.36 -2.19
C LEU A 729 -16.69 26.42 -2.06
N PRO A 730 -17.06 26.79 -0.83
CA PRO A 730 -17.95 27.91 -0.61
C PRO A 730 -17.37 29.21 -1.19
N TRP A 731 -18.23 30.14 -1.59
CA TRP A 731 -17.82 31.34 -2.34
C TRP A 731 -16.81 32.21 -1.57
N TRP A 732 -16.91 32.29 -0.24
CA TRP A 732 -16.01 33.07 0.60
C TRP A 732 -14.61 32.46 0.66
N GLU A 733 -14.50 31.13 0.81
CA GLU A 733 -13.23 30.41 0.79
C GLU A 733 -12.60 30.43 -0.59
N ARG A 734 -13.41 30.32 -1.65
CA ARG A 734 -12.93 30.48 -3.03
C ARG A 734 -12.35 31.86 -3.26
N LEU A 735 -13.00 32.90 -2.75
CA LEU A 735 -12.53 34.29 -2.82
C LEU A 735 -11.19 34.44 -2.07
N TRP A 736 -11.09 33.91 -0.84
CA TRP A 736 -9.84 33.86 -0.07
C TRP A 736 -8.73 33.11 -0.80
N TYR A 737 -9.05 31.95 -1.37
CA TYR A 737 -8.12 31.15 -2.17
C TYR A 737 -7.60 32.00 -3.34
N THR A 738 -8.47 32.58 -4.17
CA THR A 738 -8.06 33.42 -5.30
C THR A 738 -7.25 34.66 -4.92
N PHE A 739 -7.54 35.27 -3.76
CA PHE A 739 -6.80 36.44 -3.27
C PHE A 739 -5.45 36.06 -2.66
N SER A 740 -5.33 34.88 -2.07
CA SER A 740 -4.09 34.42 -1.45
C SER A 740 -2.93 34.25 -2.44
N SER A 741 -3.21 34.04 -3.73
CA SER A 741 -2.18 34.07 -4.79
C SER A 741 -1.78 35.45 -5.24
N HIS A 742 -2.57 36.48 -4.94
CA HIS A 742 -2.36 37.83 -5.42
C HIS A 742 -2.19 38.81 -4.24
N PRO A 743 -1.08 38.73 -3.49
CA PRO A 743 -0.86 39.55 -2.30
C PRO A 743 -0.91 41.05 -2.59
N TYR A 744 -0.51 41.47 -3.80
CA TYR A 744 -0.57 42.86 -4.22
C TYR A 744 -2.00 43.36 -4.44
N ILE A 745 -2.91 42.53 -4.94
CA ILE A 745 -4.33 42.88 -5.10
C ILE A 745 -4.96 43.03 -3.71
N LEU A 746 -4.66 42.12 -2.78
CA LEU A 746 -5.07 42.24 -1.38
C LEU A 746 -4.55 43.53 -0.74
N ALA A 747 -3.28 43.86 -0.94
CA ALA A 747 -2.69 45.10 -0.43
C ALA A 747 -3.37 46.35 -1.03
N ALA A 748 -3.66 46.34 -2.34
CA ALA A 748 -4.35 47.43 -3.01
C ALA A 748 -5.79 47.60 -2.51
N LEU A 749 -6.53 46.49 -2.33
CA LEU A 749 -7.89 46.52 -1.78
C LEU A 749 -7.90 46.98 -0.32
N ALA A 750 -6.94 46.53 0.48
CA ALA A 750 -6.78 46.98 1.87
C ALA A 750 -6.47 48.48 1.93
N LEU A 751 -5.57 48.97 1.08
CA LEU A 751 -5.24 50.39 1.00
C LEU A 751 -6.44 51.23 0.55
N LEU A 752 -7.20 50.74 -0.44
CA LEU A 752 -8.43 51.38 -0.90
C LEU A 752 -9.49 51.42 0.22
N ALA A 753 -9.64 50.34 0.98
CA ALA A 753 -10.53 50.29 2.15
C ALA A 753 -10.11 51.31 3.21
N VAL A 754 -8.82 51.42 3.52
CA VAL A 754 -8.29 52.42 4.46
C VAL A 754 -8.56 53.85 3.97
N VAL A 755 -8.37 54.13 2.68
CA VAL A 755 -8.66 55.45 2.08
C VAL A 755 -10.16 55.76 2.16
N LEU A 756 -11.03 54.80 1.85
CA LEU A 756 -12.49 54.98 1.95
C LEU A 756 -12.94 55.22 3.40
N VAL A 757 -12.44 54.44 4.35
CA VAL A 757 -12.74 54.62 5.78
C VAL A 757 -12.25 55.99 6.26
N SER A 758 -11.05 56.39 5.86
CA SER A 758 -10.49 57.71 6.18
C SER A 758 -11.33 58.85 5.58
N LEU A 759 -11.81 58.70 4.34
CA LEU A 759 -12.71 59.65 3.68
C LEU A 759 -14.06 59.77 4.39
N VAL A 760 -14.63 58.64 4.84
CA VAL A 760 -15.88 58.63 5.60
C VAL A 760 -15.67 59.29 6.97
N LEU A 761 -14.62 58.91 7.70
CA LEU A 761 -14.24 59.51 8.98
C LEU A 761 -13.88 60.99 8.88
N TRP A 762 -13.43 61.47 7.71
CA TRP A 762 -13.19 62.89 7.48
C TRP A 762 -14.47 63.64 7.08
N ARG A 763 -15.29 63.07 6.18
CA ARG A 763 -16.50 63.73 5.64
C ARG A 763 -17.66 63.78 6.62
N VAL A 764 -17.84 62.76 7.46
CA VAL A 764 -18.98 62.71 8.40
C VAL A 764 -18.86 63.80 9.48
N PRO A 765 -17.72 63.94 10.20
CA PRO A 765 -17.56 65.00 11.20
C PRO A 765 -17.46 66.40 10.58
N SER A 766 -16.85 66.55 9.41
CA SER A 766 -16.77 67.86 8.75
C SER A 766 -18.14 68.36 8.29
N ARG A 767 -19.02 67.47 7.80
CA ARG A 767 -20.43 67.81 7.54
C ARG A 767 -21.21 68.14 8.81
N LEU A 768 -21.01 67.37 9.88
CA LEU A 768 -21.63 67.65 11.18
C LEU A 768 -21.16 68.99 11.77
N ARG A 769 -19.89 69.34 11.61
CA ARG A 769 -19.31 70.61 12.05
C ARG A 769 -19.82 71.80 11.22
N ARG A 770 -19.95 71.67 9.90
CA ARG A 770 -20.58 72.69 9.05
C ARG A 770 -22.04 72.95 9.45
N ARG A 771 -22.81 71.88 9.72
CA ARG A 771 -24.19 72.01 10.22
C ARG A 771 -24.29 72.73 11.58
N ARG A 772 -23.28 72.62 12.44
CA ARG A 772 -23.24 73.36 13.72
C ARG A 772 -22.86 74.85 13.55
N LEU A 773 -22.04 75.19 12.56
CA LEU A 773 -21.67 76.58 12.30
C LEU A 773 -22.79 77.35 11.57
N GLU A 774 -23.55 76.69 10.68
CA GLU A 774 -24.76 77.29 10.06
C GLU A 774 -25.89 77.56 11.07
N SER A 775 -25.88 76.88 12.24
CA SER A 775 -26.82 77.19 13.32
C SER A 775 -26.41 78.37 14.21
N ASP A 776 -25.12 78.78 14.19
CA ASP A 776 -24.63 79.95 14.94
C ASP A 776 -24.73 81.25 14.13
N GLU A 777 -24.65 81.21 12.78
CA GLU A 777 -24.91 82.40 11.93
C GLU A 777 -26.40 82.79 11.82
N ARG A 778 -27.31 81.95 12.33
CA ARG A 778 -28.76 82.22 12.42
C ARG A 778 -29.22 82.67 13.81
N ARG A 779 -28.31 83.07 14.69
CA ARG A 779 -28.62 83.63 16.01
C ARG A 779 -28.19 85.09 16.13
#